data_AF-A0A061A706-F1
#
_entry.id   AF-A0A061A706-F1
#
_cell.length_a   1.000
_cell.length_b   1.000
_cell.length_c   1.000
_cell.angle_alpha   90.00
_cell.angle_beta   90.00
_cell.angle_gamma   90.00
#
_symmetry.space_group_name_H-M   'P 1'
#
loop_
_entity.id
_entity.type
_entity.pdbx_description
1 polymer ?
#
loop_
_entity_poly.entity_id
_entity_poly.type
_entity_poly.pdbx_seq_one_letter_code
_entity_poly.pdbx_strand_id
1 'polypeptide(L)'
;MTTGAAAPGGRPDETFMSLAFVQSPDALALCDTDLRLVRTNAEMARVLGLSEDRTRGLPASEIVRPGEGDRIVAVMRQARESGVAQRFETSLRTPDGSSLCFWSVSAIPLKDRNGQVRRLFLAARDSTEQHRARQRLLLINEASTGIGSTLDITRTTQELVDVLMPRLGDFTSVDTLAALEGGGEPGPGTLTGAITMRRRAHGSIVQDEPMVPIGTMATYPEFTPAAESLAAGRGKIYTVTEAAFERWATYDPVRAARSRSFGTHSLMAVPMRARGITLGVVVVTRHQRPEPFGPDDLLLAEEIIARAAVCVDNARRYTRERGTAIALQRSLLPQRLPCQSALEVASRYLPAGELTGVGGDWFDVIPLSGARVALVVGDVVGHGIHASASMGRLRTAVRTLADIDLPPDELLTHLDDLVTRVSDESEAAEAADDDGGMGATCLYAVYDPTSRRCCLARAGHPPPAVVAPDGTVDFIDLPVAPPLGLGELPYESAEVELAEGSLLALYTNGLIGARSRDLDKGFEALRDTLTRPAESLDDLCDTVLDDLVRGRPADDIALLIARPRALEADQIATWDLLADPSAVATVRRKVSAQLADWGLDEAVFTTELVVSELVTNAIRHAGTPLRLRMIHDRSLICEVSDGSITAPHLRRARTFDEGGRGLLLVAQLTQRWGTRYTRDGKTIWAEQLLPTG
;
A
#
# COMPACT_ATOMS: atom_id res chain seq x y z
N MET A 1 21.33 -2.81 107.62
CA MET A 1 20.35 -1.73 107.81
C MET A 1 20.88 -0.48 107.13
N THR A 2 20.36 -0.12 105.96
CA THR A 2 19.93 1.23 105.58
C THR A 2 19.39 1.21 104.15
N THR A 3 18.22 1.82 104.02
CA THR A 3 17.36 2.05 102.85
C THR A 3 18.05 2.80 101.71
N GLY A 4 17.76 2.38 100.46
CA GLY A 4 18.01 3.16 99.24
C GLY A 4 16.73 3.18 98.40
N ALA A 5 16.23 4.37 98.12
CA ALA A 5 14.88 4.68 97.64
C ALA A 5 14.49 4.04 96.29
N ALA A 6 13.25 3.60 96.18
CA ALA A 6 12.60 3.25 94.93
C ALA A 6 12.29 4.52 94.12
N ALA A 7 12.88 4.64 92.93
CA ALA A 7 12.42 5.58 91.91
C ALA A 7 11.12 5.05 91.26
N PRO A 8 10.14 5.91 90.90
CA PRO A 8 8.90 5.44 90.30
C PRO A 8 9.16 4.95 88.87
N GLY A 9 9.16 3.63 88.69
CA GLY A 9 9.28 2.99 87.38
C GLY A 9 8.05 3.28 86.53
N GLY A 10 8.21 4.05 85.46
CA GLY A 10 7.27 4.04 84.33
C GLY A 10 7.16 2.62 83.78
N ARG A 11 5.95 2.21 83.38
CA ARG A 11 5.70 0.85 82.86
C ARG A 11 6.63 0.60 81.67
N PRO A 12 7.41 -0.50 81.63
CA PRO A 12 8.41 -0.76 80.58
C PRO A 12 7.83 -0.65 79.15
N ASP A 13 6.56 -1.02 78.96
CA ASP A 13 5.86 -0.93 77.68
C ASP A 13 5.71 0.51 77.15
N GLU A 14 5.56 1.53 78.01
CA GLU A 14 5.42 2.92 77.57
C GLU A 14 6.73 3.47 77.01
N THR A 15 7.86 3.05 77.59
CA THR A 15 9.20 3.44 77.13
C THR A 15 9.50 2.84 75.75
N PHE A 16 9.20 1.56 75.54
CA PHE A 16 9.40 0.90 74.24
C PHE A 16 8.47 1.45 73.14
N MET A 17 7.21 1.75 73.47
CA MET A 17 6.27 2.37 72.51
C MET A 17 6.72 3.78 72.10
N SER A 18 7.29 4.57 73.03
CA SER A 18 7.84 5.88 72.70
C SER A 18 9.08 5.77 71.81
N LEU A 19 9.97 4.79 72.07
CA LEU A 19 11.13 4.52 71.21
C LEU A 19 10.70 4.07 69.81
N ALA A 20 9.70 3.18 69.70
CA ALA A 20 9.17 2.73 68.41
C ALA A 20 8.58 3.88 67.58
N PHE A 21 7.94 4.87 68.21
CA PHE A 21 7.44 6.07 67.54
C PHE A 21 8.57 6.94 66.99
N VAL A 22 9.62 7.16 67.79
CA VAL A 22 10.75 8.04 67.43
C VAL A 22 11.67 7.40 66.39
N GLN A 23 11.90 6.09 66.48
CA GLN A 23 12.81 5.34 65.60
C GLN A 23 12.12 4.78 64.34
N SER A 24 10.82 5.04 64.15
CA SER A 24 10.09 4.56 62.98
C SER A 24 10.62 5.22 61.69
N PRO A 25 10.82 4.45 60.60
CA PRO A 25 11.16 4.99 59.30
C PRO A 25 9.95 5.61 58.57
N ASP A 26 8.72 5.40 59.07
CA ASP A 26 7.52 6.03 58.53
C ASP A 26 7.31 7.41 59.19
N ALA A 27 6.70 8.34 58.47
CA ALA A 27 6.31 9.64 59.03
C ALA A 27 5.07 9.44 59.92
N LEU A 28 5.23 9.63 61.24
CA LEU A 28 4.19 9.38 62.23
C LEU A 28 3.71 10.67 62.91
N ALA A 29 2.40 10.81 63.06
CA ALA A 29 1.78 11.88 63.86
C ALA A 29 0.66 11.35 64.74
N LEU A 30 0.51 11.93 65.93
CA LEU A 30 -0.62 11.71 66.81
C LEU A 30 -1.47 12.98 66.83
N CYS A 31 -2.78 12.84 66.60
CA CYS A 31 -3.74 13.93 66.62
C CYS A 31 -4.79 13.73 67.72
N ASP A 32 -5.35 14.84 68.21
CA ASP A 32 -6.52 14.81 69.09
C ASP A 32 -7.83 14.61 68.32
N THR A 33 -8.95 14.62 69.04
CA THR A 33 -10.30 14.45 68.46
C THR A 33 -10.74 15.63 67.60
N ASP A 34 -10.11 16.80 67.77
CA ASP A 34 -10.36 18.00 66.98
C ASP A 34 -9.41 18.10 65.77
N LEU A 35 -8.67 17.02 65.49
CA LEU A 35 -7.73 16.88 64.38
C LEU A 35 -6.54 17.84 64.47
N ARG A 36 -6.14 18.21 65.70
CA ARG A 36 -4.92 18.98 65.95
C ARG A 36 -3.76 18.06 66.28
N LEU A 37 -2.56 18.38 65.80
CA LEU A 37 -1.38 17.57 66.05
C LEU A 37 -0.92 17.70 67.51
N VAL A 38 -0.74 16.56 68.15
CA VAL A 38 -0.30 16.43 69.54
C VAL A 38 1.18 16.07 69.61
N ARG A 39 1.64 15.22 68.68
CA ARG A 39 3.01 14.70 68.63
C ARG A 39 3.40 14.33 67.21
N THR A 40 4.66 14.52 66.82
CA THR A 40 5.21 14.09 65.52
C THR A 40 6.60 13.47 65.69
N ASN A 41 6.95 12.47 64.89
CA ASN A 41 8.34 11.99 64.87
C ASN A 41 9.21 12.84 63.92
N ALA A 42 10.53 12.58 63.93
CA ALA A 42 11.48 13.32 63.11
C ALA A 42 11.19 13.22 61.60
N GLU A 43 10.74 12.05 61.12
CA GLU A 43 10.36 11.88 59.72
C GLU A 43 9.14 12.73 59.33
N MET A 44 8.11 12.78 60.18
CA MET A 44 6.97 13.66 59.94
C MET A 44 7.37 15.14 59.94
N ALA A 45 8.24 15.57 60.87
CA ALA A 45 8.77 16.93 60.89
C ALA A 45 9.52 17.28 59.58
N ARG A 46 10.28 16.32 59.02
CA ARG A 46 10.97 16.46 57.73
C ARG A 46 9.98 16.60 56.56
N VAL A 47 8.93 15.79 56.52
CA VAL A 47 7.89 15.84 55.47
C VAL A 47 7.17 17.19 55.48
N LEU A 48 6.84 17.69 56.66
CA LEU A 48 6.12 18.96 56.84
C LEU A 48 7.01 20.20 56.73
N GLY A 49 8.34 20.04 56.82
CA GLY A 49 9.28 21.16 56.88
C GLY A 49 9.16 22.00 58.16
N LEU A 50 8.57 21.46 59.23
CA LEU A 50 8.27 22.14 60.48
C LEU A 50 8.69 21.28 61.67
N SER A 51 9.30 21.88 62.70
CA SER A 51 9.64 21.20 63.95
C SER A 51 8.39 20.78 64.74
N GLU A 52 8.51 19.75 65.58
CA GLU A 52 7.40 19.28 66.43
C GLU A 52 6.79 20.39 67.29
N ASP A 53 7.63 21.25 67.88
CA ASP A 53 7.15 22.40 68.68
C ASP A 53 6.31 23.40 67.88
N ARG A 54 6.54 23.47 66.56
CA ARG A 54 5.79 24.35 65.65
C ARG A 54 4.52 23.69 65.11
N THR A 55 4.49 22.36 65.01
CA THR A 55 3.31 21.62 64.53
C THR A 55 2.32 21.32 65.65
N ARG A 56 2.76 21.31 66.91
CA ARG A 56 1.91 21.02 68.07
C ARG A 56 0.77 22.03 68.23
N GLY A 57 -0.46 21.53 68.31
CA GLY A 57 -1.69 22.30 68.47
C GLY A 57 -2.25 22.87 67.17
N LEU A 58 -1.52 22.79 66.06
CA LEU A 58 -2.02 23.24 64.75
C LEU A 58 -3.05 22.23 64.20
N PRO A 59 -4.12 22.71 63.56
CA PRO A 59 -5.07 21.83 62.87
C PRO A 59 -4.41 21.22 61.63
N ALA A 60 -4.68 19.95 61.36
CA ALA A 60 -4.05 19.23 60.24
C ALA A 60 -4.28 19.91 58.85
N SER A 61 -5.33 20.71 58.69
CA SER A 61 -5.63 21.51 57.49
C SER A 61 -4.68 22.68 57.25
N GLU A 62 -4.06 23.24 58.29
CA GLU A 62 -3.23 24.47 58.19
C GLU A 62 -1.73 24.18 58.04
N ILE A 63 -1.34 22.91 58.12
CA ILE A 63 0.07 22.47 58.12
C ILE A 63 0.56 22.17 56.71
N VAL A 64 -0.33 21.71 55.84
CA VAL A 64 -0.04 21.40 54.44
C VAL A 64 -0.50 22.58 53.57
N ARG A 65 0.08 22.74 52.38
CA ARG A 65 -0.31 23.81 51.45
C ARG A 65 -1.83 23.77 51.17
N PRO A 66 -2.48 24.93 50.97
CA PRO A 66 -3.91 25.00 50.70
C PRO A 66 -4.32 24.09 49.53
N GLY A 67 -5.35 23.24 49.74
CA GLY A 67 -5.83 22.25 48.78
C GLY A 67 -5.18 20.86 48.85
N GLU A 68 -3.94 20.74 49.36
CA GLU A 68 -3.25 19.45 49.54
C GLU A 68 -3.67 18.74 50.86
N GLY A 69 -4.13 19.50 51.86
CA GLY A 69 -4.55 18.99 53.17
C GLY A 69 -6.00 18.51 53.29
N ASP A 70 -6.89 18.94 52.39
CA ASP A 70 -8.35 18.71 52.53
C ASP A 70 -8.73 17.23 52.49
N ARG A 71 -8.07 16.47 51.61
CA ARG A 71 -8.29 15.03 51.48
C ARG A 71 -7.78 14.27 52.71
N ILE A 72 -6.66 14.70 53.29
CA ILE A 72 -6.11 14.14 54.52
C ILE A 72 -7.10 14.35 55.67
N VAL A 73 -7.62 15.57 55.82
CA VAL A 73 -8.59 15.94 56.87
C VAL A 73 -9.91 15.21 56.71
N ALA A 74 -10.42 15.06 55.48
CA ALA A 74 -11.64 14.31 55.21
C ALA A 74 -11.52 12.84 55.64
N VAL A 75 -10.40 12.20 55.31
CA VAL A 75 -10.15 10.80 55.69
C VAL A 75 -9.94 10.66 57.20
N MET A 76 -9.27 11.61 57.84
CA MET A 76 -9.15 11.66 59.31
C MET A 76 -10.53 11.77 59.98
N ARG A 77 -11.40 12.64 59.48
CA ARG A 77 -12.77 12.79 59.98
C ARG A 77 -13.56 11.49 59.84
N GLN A 78 -13.48 10.84 58.69
CA GLN A 78 -14.13 9.56 58.44
C GLN A 78 -13.59 8.45 59.37
N ALA A 79 -12.29 8.38 59.62
CA ALA A 79 -11.68 7.43 60.54
C ALA A 79 -12.16 7.66 62.00
N ARG A 80 -12.29 8.93 62.39
CA ARG A 80 -12.82 9.33 63.71
C ARG A 80 -14.29 8.92 63.88
N GLU A 81 -15.13 9.19 62.89
CA GLU A 81 -16.58 8.96 62.95
C GLU A 81 -16.95 7.47 62.83
N SER A 82 -16.31 6.76 61.91
CA SER A 82 -16.53 5.31 61.74
C SER A 82 -15.85 4.47 62.81
N GLY A 83 -14.79 5.00 63.45
CA GLY A 83 -13.91 4.22 64.32
C GLY A 83 -13.16 3.10 63.59
N VAL A 84 -13.12 3.09 62.26
CA VAL A 84 -12.38 2.11 61.45
C VAL A 84 -11.16 2.78 60.82
N ALA A 85 -10.03 2.07 60.78
CA ALA A 85 -8.82 2.57 60.14
C ALA A 85 -9.07 2.83 58.64
N GLN A 86 -8.62 3.98 58.16
CA GLN A 86 -8.74 4.39 56.76
C GLN A 86 -7.35 4.45 56.12
N ARG A 87 -7.25 4.04 54.86
CA ARG A 87 -6.02 4.14 54.07
C ARG A 87 -6.30 4.87 52.76
N PHE A 88 -5.39 5.76 52.39
CA PHE A 88 -5.50 6.53 51.16
C PHE A 88 -4.13 6.88 50.60
N GLU A 89 -4.09 7.20 49.32
CA GLU A 89 -2.91 7.76 48.67
C GLU A 89 -3.12 9.26 48.43
N THR A 90 -2.06 10.03 48.62
CA THR A 90 -2.05 11.47 48.34
C THR A 90 -0.69 11.88 47.78
N SER A 91 -0.62 13.04 47.16
CA SER A 91 0.64 13.64 46.70
C SER A 91 0.87 14.96 47.41
N LEU A 92 2.09 15.19 47.88
CA LEU A 92 2.51 16.41 48.55
C LEU A 92 3.76 16.95 47.86
N ARG A 93 3.84 18.27 47.69
CA ARG A 93 5.10 18.87 47.25
C ARG A 93 6.11 18.87 48.40
N THR A 94 7.38 18.71 48.06
CA THR A 94 8.49 18.91 49.00
C THR A 94 8.41 20.33 49.60
N PRO A 95 8.94 20.56 50.82
CA PRO A 95 8.85 21.87 51.47
C PRO A 95 9.41 23.03 50.64
N ASP A 96 10.50 22.79 49.89
CA ASP A 96 11.11 23.71 48.92
C ASP A 96 10.29 23.90 47.63
N GLY A 97 9.23 23.12 47.44
CA GLY A 97 8.33 23.15 46.28
C GLY A 97 8.88 22.51 45.02
N SER A 98 10.10 21.96 45.06
CA SER A 98 10.85 21.52 43.90
C SER A 98 10.34 20.21 43.29
N SER A 99 9.72 19.33 44.08
CA SER A 99 9.32 18.00 43.64
C SER A 99 7.97 17.58 44.22
N LEU A 100 7.25 16.72 43.50
CA LEU A 100 6.03 16.08 43.97
C LEU A 100 6.34 14.66 44.50
N CYS A 101 6.02 14.40 45.76
CA CYS A 101 6.15 13.09 46.41
C CYS A 101 4.78 12.44 46.58
N PHE A 102 4.72 11.12 46.48
CA PHE A 102 3.50 10.34 46.69
C PHE A 102 3.58 9.60 48.02
N TRP A 103 2.47 9.60 48.76
CA TRP A 103 2.39 9.08 50.11
C TRP A 103 1.22 8.11 50.25
N SER A 104 1.48 6.94 50.83
CA SER A 104 0.44 6.06 51.36
C SER A 104 0.21 6.41 52.82
N VAL A 105 -0.94 7.01 53.12
CA VAL A 105 -1.30 7.48 54.47
C VAL A 105 -2.37 6.58 55.08
N SER A 106 -2.17 6.21 56.34
CA SER A 106 -3.13 5.48 57.15
C SER A 106 -3.56 6.32 58.35
N ALA A 107 -4.87 6.53 58.48
CA ALA A 107 -5.48 7.18 59.64
C ALA A 107 -6.12 6.12 60.53
N ILE A 108 -5.54 5.91 61.71
CA ILE A 108 -5.88 4.83 62.63
C ILE A 108 -6.52 5.44 63.89
N PRO A 109 -7.82 5.20 64.15
CA PRO A 109 -8.48 5.69 65.36
C PRO A 109 -8.04 4.88 66.58
N LEU A 110 -7.53 5.56 67.61
CA LEU A 110 -7.14 4.96 68.88
C LEU A 110 -8.31 5.02 69.85
N LYS A 111 -8.79 3.85 70.27
CA LYS A 111 -9.99 3.71 71.11
C LYS A 111 -9.64 3.43 72.57
N ASP A 112 -10.50 3.91 73.47
CA ASP A 112 -10.46 3.48 74.87
C ASP A 112 -11.14 2.10 75.07
N ARG A 113 -11.15 1.60 76.30
CA ARG A 113 -11.75 0.31 76.67
C ARG A 113 -13.25 0.23 76.40
N ASN A 114 -13.91 1.38 76.24
CA ASN A 114 -15.34 1.48 75.95
C ASN A 114 -15.61 1.63 74.43
N GLY A 115 -14.56 1.54 73.61
CA GLY A 115 -14.66 1.66 72.15
C GLY A 115 -14.75 3.10 71.62
N GLN A 116 -14.64 4.12 72.48
CA GLN A 116 -14.68 5.53 72.05
C GLN A 116 -13.33 5.97 71.49
N VAL A 117 -13.32 6.64 70.33
CA VAL A 117 -12.10 7.19 69.72
C VAL A 117 -11.59 8.37 70.56
N ARG A 118 -10.35 8.29 71.05
CA ARG A 118 -9.70 9.31 71.88
C ARG A 118 -8.62 10.10 71.16
N ARG A 119 -7.98 9.49 70.16
CA ARG A 119 -6.90 10.06 69.36
C ARG A 119 -6.93 9.46 67.96
N LEU A 120 -6.28 10.12 67.01
CA LEU A 120 -5.97 9.55 65.71
C LEU A 120 -4.46 9.42 65.56
N PHE A 121 -4.03 8.25 65.10
CA PHE A 121 -2.66 7.99 64.73
C PHE A 121 -2.54 8.02 63.21
N LEU A 122 -1.66 8.86 62.69
CA LEU A 122 -1.31 8.94 61.28
C LEU A 122 0.03 8.26 61.06
N ALA A 123 0.07 7.38 60.07
CA ALA A 123 1.30 6.84 59.52
C ALA A 123 1.33 7.13 58.02
N ALA A 124 2.36 7.82 57.55
CA ALA A 124 2.58 8.12 56.15
C ALA A 124 3.89 7.49 55.69
N ARG A 125 3.82 6.71 54.61
CA ARG A 125 4.98 6.10 53.97
C ARG A 125 5.18 6.69 52.58
N ASP A 126 6.41 7.05 52.27
CA ASP A 126 6.79 7.50 50.93
C ASP A 126 6.64 6.33 49.96
N SER A 127 5.75 6.51 48.98
CA SER A 127 5.50 5.56 47.89
C SER A 127 5.86 6.17 46.53
N THR A 128 6.66 7.24 46.50
CA THR A 128 7.04 7.95 45.27
C THR A 128 7.67 7.02 44.24
N GLU A 129 8.63 6.19 44.63
CA GLU A 129 9.29 5.24 43.73
C GLU A 129 8.32 4.15 43.23
N GLN A 130 7.43 3.67 44.09
CA GLN A 130 6.40 2.69 43.71
C GLN A 130 5.40 3.29 42.72
N HIS A 131 4.97 4.53 42.96
CA HIS A 131 4.07 5.26 42.08
C HIS A 131 4.74 5.52 40.73
N ARG A 132 5.99 5.99 40.70
CA ARG A 132 6.77 6.20 39.48
C ARG A 132 6.95 4.90 38.70
N ALA A 133 7.33 3.81 39.35
CA ALA A 133 7.45 2.50 38.71
C ALA A 133 6.12 2.02 38.10
N ARG A 134 4.99 2.22 38.81
CA ARG A 134 3.66 1.90 38.29
C ARG A 134 3.29 2.75 37.07
N GLN A 135 3.58 4.05 37.09
CA GLN A 135 3.35 4.95 35.94
C GLN A 135 4.20 4.55 34.73
N ARG A 136 5.46 4.15 34.95
CA ARG A 136 6.34 3.63 33.88
C ARG A 136 5.75 2.38 33.22
N LEU A 137 5.29 1.42 34.02
CA LEU A 137 4.65 0.19 33.51
C LEU A 137 3.36 0.48 32.73
N LEU A 138 2.53 1.40 33.21
CA LEU A 138 1.32 1.82 32.49
C LEU A 138 1.67 2.45 31.14
N LEU A 139 2.71 3.28 31.08
CA LEU A 139 3.16 3.89 29.83
C LEU A 139 3.69 2.87 28.82
N ILE A 140 4.47 1.88 29.28
CA ILE A 140 4.94 0.79 28.42
C ILE A 140 3.76 -0.04 27.90
N ASN A 141 2.75 -0.30 28.73
CA ASN A 141 1.55 -1.03 28.31
C ASN A 141 0.74 -0.22 27.28
N GLU A 142 0.58 1.08 27.48
CA GLU A 142 -0.08 1.97 26.51
C GLU A 142 0.68 2.06 25.19
N ALA A 143 2.01 2.18 25.24
CA ALA A 143 2.86 2.04 24.05
C ALA A 143 2.66 0.68 23.37
N SER A 144 2.35 -0.35 24.14
CA SER A 144 2.19 -1.70 23.63
C SER A 144 0.95 -1.90 22.79
N THR A 145 -0.14 -1.28 23.19
CA THR A 145 -1.44 -1.40 22.53
C THR A 145 -1.69 -0.27 21.53
N GLY A 146 -1.08 0.90 21.74
CA GLY A 146 -1.35 2.10 20.95
C GLY A 146 -0.42 2.34 19.75
N ILE A 147 0.81 1.79 19.75
CA ILE A 147 1.80 2.06 18.70
C ILE A 147 1.82 0.94 17.66
N GLY A 148 1.71 1.31 16.38
CA GLY A 148 1.73 0.39 15.26
C GLY A 148 0.35 -0.20 14.97
N SER A 149 -0.70 0.59 15.21
CA SER A 149 -2.08 0.18 14.89
C SER A 149 -2.32 -0.02 13.39
N THR A 150 -1.43 0.54 12.56
CA THR A 150 -1.45 0.47 11.10
C THR A 150 -0.05 0.14 10.56
N LEU A 151 0.03 -0.30 9.30
CA LEU A 151 1.28 -0.47 8.56
C LEU A 151 1.70 0.82 7.82
N ASP A 152 1.46 1.99 8.44
CA ASP A 152 1.85 3.30 7.92
C ASP A 152 2.90 3.94 8.83
N ILE A 153 4.03 4.33 8.24
CA ILE A 153 5.16 4.95 8.97
C ILE A 153 4.73 6.24 9.65
N THR A 154 4.03 7.12 8.94
CA THR A 154 3.62 8.44 9.44
C THR A 154 2.66 8.27 10.61
N ARG A 155 1.66 7.40 10.47
CA ARG A 155 0.70 7.11 11.55
C ARG A 155 1.38 6.51 12.78
N THR A 156 2.26 5.52 12.59
CA THR A 156 3.01 4.89 13.68
C THR A 156 3.89 5.90 14.42
N THR A 157 4.54 6.82 13.70
CA THR A 157 5.36 7.88 14.34
C THR A 157 4.51 8.90 15.09
N GLN A 158 3.29 9.17 14.65
CA GLN A 158 2.36 10.04 15.38
C GLN A 158 1.86 9.36 16.66
N GLU A 159 1.50 8.08 16.59
CA GLU A 159 1.12 7.29 17.78
C GLU A 159 2.23 7.28 18.84
N LEU A 160 3.49 7.19 18.40
CA LEU A 160 4.64 7.32 19.30
C LEU A 160 4.67 8.70 19.98
N VAL A 161 4.47 9.79 19.24
CA VAL A 161 4.39 11.15 19.81
C VAL A 161 3.27 11.23 20.83
N ASP A 162 2.09 10.70 20.49
CA ASP A 162 0.89 10.77 21.33
C ASP A 162 1.05 9.96 22.63
N VAL A 163 1.84 8.88 22.63
CA VAL A 163 2.17 8.11 23.84
C VAL A 163 3.20 8.82 24.71
N LEU A 164 4.24 9.40 24.11
CA LEU A 164 5.29 10.12 24.87
C LEU A 164 4.76 11.42 25.49
N MET A 165 3.72 12.00 24.90
CA MET A 165 3.13 13.27 25.30
C MET A 165 1.81 13.08 26.05
N PRO A 166 1.50 13.89 27.08
CA PRO A 166 2.35 14.87 27.76
C PRO A 166 3.20 14.24 28.88
N ARG A 167 3.29 12.90 28.96
CA ARG A 167 3.78 12.19 30.16
C ARG A 167 5.29 12.26 30.34
N LEU A 168 6.06 12.21 29.25
CA LEU A 168 7.52 12.20 29.28
C LEU A 168 8.12 13.57 28.99
N GLY A 169 7.59 14.29 28.00
CA GLY A 169 8.08 15.60 27.56
C GLY A 169 6.99 16.62 27.28
N ASP A 170 7.43 17.82 26.94
CA ASP A 170 6.60 18.99 26.63
C ASP A 170 6.57 19.28 25.12
N PHE A 171 7.61 18.86 24.39
CA PHE A 171 7.59 18.75 22.94
C PHE A 171 8.36 17.49 22.50
N THR A 172 7.79 16.77 21.54
CA THR A 172 8.40 15.58 20.93
C THR A 172 8.41 15.70 19.42
N SER A 173 9.50 15.31 18.76
CA SER A 173 9.55 15.12 17.32
C SER A 173 10.14 13.78 16.93
N VAL A 174 9.68 13.26 15.79
CA VAL A 174 10.20 12.05 15.16
C VAL A 174 10.68 12.40 13.75
N ASP A 175 11.96 12.18 13.51
CA ASP A 175 12.63 12.46 12.25
C ASP A 175 13.20 11.13 11.70
N THR A 176 12.73 10.68 10.53
CA THR A 176 13.20 9.44 9.89
C THR A 176 14.24 9.72 8.83
N LEU A 177 15.19 8.81 8.59
CA LEU A 177 16.16 8.95 7.50
C LEU A 177 15.45 9.04 6.15
N ALA A 178 16.01 9.84 5.23
CA ALA A 178 15.49 9.97 3.88
C ALA A 178 15.45 8.62 3.11
N ALA A 179 16.36 7.70 3.43
CA ALA A 179 16.42 6.38 2.82
C ALA A 179 15.19 5.49 3.06
N LEU A 180 14.31 5.84 4.01
CA LEU A 180 13.07 5.08 4.28
C LEU A 180 11.95 5.40 3.28
N GLU A 181 12.13 6.38 2.40
CA GLU A 181 11.13 6.67 1.35
C GLU A 181 10.91 5.47 0.43
N GLY A 182 9.64 5.22 0.10
CA GLY A 182 9.26 4.08 -0.74
C GLY A 182 9.59 2.70 -0.15
N GLY A 183 9.88 2.59 1.15
CA GLY A 183 10.29 1.32 1.78
C GLY A 183 11.78 1.01 1.62
N GLY A 184 12.61 1.99 1.22
CA GLY A 184 14.05 1.80 1.09
C GLY A 184 14.73 1.36 2.39
N GLU A 185 15.93 0.77 2.26
CA GLU A 185 16.73 0.31 3.39
C GLU A 185 17.92 1.23 3.63
N PRO A 186 18.05 1.84 4.82
CA PRO A 186 19.26 2.56 5.17
C PRO A 186 20.43 1.57 5.27
N GLY A 187 21.61 1.97 4.78
CA GLY A 187 22.80 1.14 4.81
C GLY A 187 23.19 0.72 6.25
N PRO A 188 23.75 -0.49 6.42
CA PRO A 188 24.22 -0.93 7.73
C PRO A 188 25.43 -0.09 8.17
N GLY A 189 25.45 0.33 9.43
CA GLY A 189 26.61 1.01 10.01
C GLY A 189 26.27 2.26 10.83
N THR A 190 27.31 2.91 11.32
CA THR A 190 27.22 4.17 12.07
C THR A 190 27.04 5.33 11.11
N LEU A 191 26.01 6.13 11.34
CA LEU A 191 25.78 7.37 10.59
C LEU A 191 26.76 8.43 11.08
N THR A 192 27.65 8.90 10.21
CA THR A 192 28.65 9.93 10.54
C THR A 192 28.47 11.16 9.65
N GLY A 193 28.86 12.33 10.16
CA GLY A 193 28.71 13.61 9.45
C GLY A 193 27.27 14.17 9.50
N ALA A 194 26.93 14.99 8.51
CA ALA A 194 25.62 15.61 8.41
C ALA A 194 24.56 14.61 7.89
N ILE A 195 23.43 14.50 8.59
CA ILE A 195 22.41 13.47 8.33
C ILE A 195 21.12 14.13 7.85
N THR A 196 20.65 13.76 6.66
CA THR A 196 19.37 14.23 6.12
C THR A 196 18.22 13.36 6.59
N MET A 197 17.22 13.99 7.22
CA MET A 197 16.03 13.35 7.78
C MET A 197 14.77 14.11 7.41
N ARG A 198 13.65 13.40 7.38
CA ARG A 198 12.30 13.95 7.18
C ARG A 198 11.55 13.98 8.51
N ARG A 199 10.97 15.13 8.84
CA ARG A 199 10.04 15.27 9.98
C ARG A 199 8.78 14.44 9.70
N ARG A 200 8.55 13.35 10.44
CA ARG A 200 7.37 12.48 10.27
C ARG A 200 6.23 12.82 11.21
N ALA A 201 6.55 13.16 12.44
CA ALA A 201 5.57 13.53 13.45
C ALA A 201 6.18 14.53 14.44
N HIS A 202 5.33 15.34 15.07
CA HIS A 202 5.69 16.10 16.25
C HIS A 202 4.45 16.43 17.08
N GLY A 203 4.65 16.76 18.35
CA GLY A 203 3.60 17.15 19.28
C GLY A 203 4.14 18.12 20.31
N SER A 204 3.28 19.04 20.75
CA SER A 204 3.60 20.10 21.71
C SER A 204 2.44 20.27 22.68
N ILE A 205 2.73 20.49 23.97
CA ILE A 205 1.70 20.90 24.94
C ILE A 205 1.29 22.36 24.79
N VAL A 206 2.16 23.20 24.22
CA VAL A 206 1.84 24.59 23.86
C VAL A 206 1.27 24.58 22.45
N GLN A 207 0.03 25.04 22.29
CA GLN A 207 -0.58 25.27 20.98
C GLN A 207 0.11 26.45 20.31
N ASP A 208 1.11 26.16 19.48
CA ASP A 208 1.84 27.13 18.66
C ASP A 208 2.23 26.48 17.32
N GLU A 209 2.65 27.28 16.34
CA GLU A 209 3.06 26.78 15.03
C GLU A 209 4.20 25.74 15.10
N PRO A 210 4.20 24.70 14.24
CA PRO A 210 5.29 23.72 14.15
C PRO A 210 6.66 24.39 14.03
N MET A 211 7.63 23.99 14.87
CA MET A 211 9.02 24.45 14.70
C MET A 211 9.62 24.00 13.35
N VAL A 212 9.19 22.83 12.86
CA VAL A 212 9.49 22.29 11.53
C VAL A 212 8.21 21.59 11.04
N PRO A 213 7.66 21.96 9.87
CA PRO A 213 6.46 21.31 9.34
C PRO A 213 6.67 19.82 9.08
N ILE A 214 5.63 19.00 9.29
CA ILE A 214 5.62 17.59 8.90
C ILE A 214 5.88 17.48 7.39
N GLY A 215 6.71 16.52 7.00
CA GLY A 215 7.14 16.29 5.61
C GLY A 215 8.41 17.02 5.20
N THR A 216 8.85 18.02 5.97
CA THR A 216 10.07 18.80 5.66
C THR A 216 11.32 17.93 5.74
N MET A 217 12.17 18.03 4.72
CA MET A 217 13.53 17.49 4.73
C MET A 217 14.50 18.48 5.35
N ALA A 218 15.29 18.04 6.32
CA ALA A 218 16.31 18.84 6.98
C ALA A 218 17.62 18.04 7.15
N THR A 219 18.75 18.71 6.92
CA THR A 219 20.08 18.12 7.06
C THR A 219 20.68 18.53 8.38
N TYR A 220 20.76 17.61 9.34
CA TYR A 220 21.24 17.86 10.69
C TYR A 220 22.77 17.75 10.76
N PRO A 221 23.50 18.82 11.10
CA PRO A 221 24.94 18.77 11.29
C PRO A 221 25.34 17.84 12.44
N GLU A 222 26.59 17.35 12.40
CA GLU A 222 27.13 16.36 13.35
C GLU A 222 27.05 16.78 14.83
N PHE A 223 27.04 18.08 15.11
CA PHE A 223 26.98 18.64 16.46
C PHE A 223 25.57 18.77 17.04
N THR A 224 24.54 18.43 16.26
CA THR A 224 23.16 18.48 16.76
C THR A 224 22.88 17.26 17.64
N PRO A 225 22.06 17.39 18.70
CA PRO A 225 21.71 16.26 19.57
C PRO A 225 21.19 15.03 18.81
N ALA A 226 20.42 15.28 17.76
CA ALA A 226 19.92 14.28 16.83
C ALA A 226 21.07 13.52 16.16
N ALA A 227 21.97 14.20 15.46
CA ALA A 227 23.10 13.57 14.76
C ALA A 227 24.09 12.91 15.72
N GLU A 228 24.40 13.53 16.86
CA GLU A 228 25.29 12.95 17.87
C GLU A 228 24.75 11.65 18.48
N SER A 229 23.43 11.55 18.69
CA SER A 229 22.81 10.33 19.20
C SER A 229 22.82 9.21 18.14
N LEU A 230 22.56 9.56 16.87
CA LEU A 230 22.62 8.63 15.74
C LEU A 230 24.02 8.09 15.52
N ALA A 231 25.04 8.96 15.57
CA ALA A 231 26.44 8.58 15.47
C ALA A 231 26.91 7.71 16.64
N ALA A 232 26.40 7.96 17.85
CA ALA A 232 26.69 7.13 19.02
C ALA A 232 25.92 5.80 19.03
N GLY A 233 24.80 5.71 18.30
CA GLY A 233 23.93 4.54 18.26
C GLY A 233 23.14 4.26 19.54
N ARG A 234 23.09 5.21 20.49
CA ARG A 234 22.38 5.10 21.78
C ARG A 234 21.77 6.44 22.18
N GLY A 235 20.75 6.41 23.03
CA GLY A 235 20.12 7.64 23.49
C GLY A 235 21.03 8.47 24.39
N LYS A 236 20.80 9.78 24.39
CA LYS A 236 21.58 10.76 25.17
C LYS A 236 20.68 11.84 25.74
N ILE A 237 21.01 12.29 26.96
CA ILE A 237 20.41 13.44 27.63
C ILE A 237 21.35 14.64 27.49
N TYR A 238 20.78 15.81 27.25
CA TYR A 238 21.47 17.07 27.08
C TYR A 238 20.84 18.12 27.98
N THR A 239 21.67 18.79 28.78
CA THR A 239 21.29 20.04 29.44
C THR A 239 21.40 21.16 28.42
N VAL A 240 20.31 21.91 28.23
CA VAL A 240 20.26 23.00 27.26
C VAL A 240 20.76 24.28 27.93
N THR A 241 21.91 24.76 27.46
CA THR A 241 22.57 25.97 27.96
C THR A 241 22.50 27.09 26.91
N GLU A 242 22.80 28.32 27.29
CA GLU A 242 22.87 29.44 26.34
C GLU A 242 23.87 29.17 25.20
N ALA A 243 25.04 28.61 25.53
CA ALA A 243 26.04 28.21 24.53
C ALA A 243 25.52 27.13 23.55
N ALA A 244 24.61 26.25 24.01
CA ALA A 244 23.97 25.27 23.12
C ALA A 244 23.03 25.96 22.12
N PHE A 245 22.26 26.96 22.56
CA PHE A 245 21.42 27.77 21.66
C PHE A 245 22.24 28.53 20.63
N GLU A 246 23.33 29.18 21.05
CA GLU A 246 24.25 29.87 20.14
C GLU A 246 24.80 28.91 19.06
N ARG A 247 25.22 27.71 19.48
CA ARG A 247 25.71 26.69 18.54
C ARG A 247 24.64 26.17 17.60
N TRP A 248 23.39 26.01 18.05
CA TRP A 248 22.31 25.57 17.16
C TRP A 248 21.85 26.68 16.21
N ALA A 249 21.94 27.94 16.63
CA ALA A 249 21.58 29.10 15.82
C ALA A 249 22.49 29.27 14.58
N THR A 250 23.72 28.72 14.58
CA THR A 250 24.58 28.72 13.39
C THR A 250 24.06 27.82 12.28
N TYR A 251 23.18 26.87 12.59
CA TYR A 251 22.57 25.96 11.62
C TYR A 251 21.10 26.34 11.34
N ASP A 252 20.31 26.56 12.37
CA ASP A 252 18.88 26.86 12.25
C ASP A 252 18.49 27.94 13.29
N PRO A 253 18.62 29.23 12.92
CA PRO A 253 18.41 30.34 13.84
C PRO A 253 16.94 30.44 14.29
N VAL A 254 15.99 30.10 13.42
CA VAL A 254 14.56 30.14 13.73
C VAL A 254 14.21 29.09 14.77
N ARG A 255 14.69 27.85 14.58
CA ARG A 255 14.46 26.75 15.52
C ARG A 255 15.14 27.00 16.86
N ALA A 256 16.38 27.51 16.85
CA ALA A 256 17.10 27.86 18.07
C ALA A 256 16.38 28.97 18.86
N ALA A 257 15.92 30.03 18.18
CA ALA A 257 15.18 31.12 18.80
C ALA A 257 13.85 30.66 19.41
N ARG A 258 13.08 29.79 18.72
CA ARG A 258 11.83 29.22 19.26
C ARG A 258 12.09 28.31 20.46
N SER A 259 13.07 27.39 20.39
CA SER A 259 13.42 26.54 21.55
C SER A 259 13.84 27.37 22.76
N ARG A 260 14.53 28.49 22.54
CA ARG A 260 14.89 29.45 23.58
C ARG A 260 13.68 30.18 24.16
N SER A 261 12.75 30.65 23.32
CA SER A 261 11.55 31.36 23.79
C SER A 261 10.63 30.47 24.63
N PHE A 262 10.58 29.17 24.34
CA PHE A 262 9.85 28.21 25.18
C PHE A 262 10.53 27.93 26.53
N GLY A 263 11.81 28.28 26.71
CA GLY A 263 12.54 27.98 27.94
C GLY A 263 13.01 26.52 28.03
N THR A 264 13.35 25.91 26.88
CA THR A 264 13.86 24.52 26.86
C THR A 264 15.13 24.41 27.69
N HIS A 265 15.10 23.58 28.74
CA HIS A 265 16.25 23.41 29.66
C HIS A 265 16.83 21.99 29.63
N SER A 266 16.06 21.01 29.15
CA SER A 266 16.48 19.60 29.10
C SER A 266 15.95 18.93 27.83
N LEU A 267 16.82 18.17 27.16
CA LEU A 267 16.55 17.49 25.90
C LEU A 267 17.06 16.05 25.95
N MET A 268 16.33 15.14 25.33
CA MET A 268 16.75 13.77 25.08
C MET A 268 16.66 13.47 23.59
N ALA A 269 17.69 12.84 23.03
CA ALA A 269 17.69 12.35 21.66
C ALA A 269 17.95 10.84 21.66
N VAL A 270 17.03 10.07 21.08
CA VAL A 270 17.03 8.60 21.11
C VAL A 270 16.93 8.05 19.69
N PRO A 271 17.93 7.31 19.20
CA PRO A 271 17.87 6.65 17.90
C PRO A 271 16.75 5.60 17.83
N MET A 272 15.99 5.62 16.75
CA MET A 272 15.03 4.56 16.41
C MET A 272 15.77 3.44 15.69
N ARG A 273 16.00 2.32 16.38
CA ARG A 273 16.75 1.18 15.82
C ARG A 273 15.91 -0.09 15.89
N ALA A 274 15.88 -0.84 14.78
CA ALA A 274 15.23 -2.13 14.71
C ALA A 274 16.11 -3.08 13.89
N ARG A 275 16.28 -4.33 14.33
CA ARG A 275 16.98 -5.40 13.58
C ARG A 275 18.35 -4.98 13.01
N GLY A 276 19.11 -4.17 13.76
CA GLY A 276 20.46 -3.72 13.37
C GLY A 276 20.52 -2.49 12.47
N ILE A 277 19.38 -1.96 12.00
CA ILE A 277 19.31 -0.74 11.18
C ILE A 277 18.79 0.46 11.99
N THR A 278 19.26 1.65 11.64
CA THR A 278 18.79 2.92 12.22
C THR A 278 17.75 3.52 11.28
N LEU A 279 16.55 3.79 11.79
CA LEU A 279 15.41 4.30 11.02
C LEU A 279 15.26 5.82 11.10
N GLY A 280 15.78 6.41 12.19
CA GLY A 280 15.58 7.81 12.51
C GLY A 280 15.94 8.11 13.96
N VAL A 281 15.46 9.25 14.45
CA VAL A 281 15.68 9.72 15.82
C VAL A 281 14.41 10.35 16.37
N VAL A 282 14.19 10.16 17.67
CA VAL A 282 13.17 10.86 18.44
C VAL A 282 13.86 11.88 19.32
N VAL A 283 13.35 13.11 19.30
CA VAL A 283 13.82 14.19 20.18
C VAL A 283 12.69 14.58 21.10
N VAL A 284 12.94 14.52 22.41
CA VAL A 284 11.99 14.90 23.47
C VAL A 284 12.59 16.05 24.27
N THR A 285 11.80 17.07 24.57
CA THR A 285 12.26 18.26 25.31
C THR A 285 11.34 18.58 26.48
N ARG A 286 11.91 19.17 27.54
CA ARG A 286 11.19 19.74 28.69
C ARG A 286 11.46 21.23 28.78
N HIS A 287 10.38 21.99 28.98
CA HIS A 287 10.38 23.43 29.15
C HIS A 287 9.34 23.94 30.17
N GLN A 288 8.27 23.18 30.47
CA GLN A 288 7.32 23.48 31.55
C GLN A 288 7.63 22.71 32.84
N ARG A 289 8.07 21.45 32.73
CA ARG A 289 8.44 20.66 33.90
C ARG A 289 9.78 21.14 34.45
N PRO A 290 9.92 21.44 35.75
CA PRO A 290 11.17 21.93 36.31
C PRO A 290 12.25 20.84 36.37
N GLU A 291 11.90 19.57 36.45
CA GLU A 291 12.87 18.48 36.58
C GLU A 291 13.53 18.13 35.22
N PRO A 292 14.87 18.13 35.11
CA PRO A 292 15.56 17.67 33.91
C PRO A 292 15.36 16.16 33.70
N PHE A 293 15.67 15.68 32.49
CA PHE A 293 15.64 14.25 32.20
C PHE A 293 16.69 13.50 33.03
N GLY A 294 16.29 12.39 33.63
CA GLY A 294 17.19 11.47 34.34
C GLY A 294 17.45 10.17 33.57
N PRO A 295 18.40 9.33 34.04
CA PRO A 295 18.69 8.03 33.43
C PRO A 295 17.46 7.12 33.28
N ASP A 296 16.56 7.12 34.27
CA ASP A 296 15.32 6.35 34.21
C ASP A 296 14.34 6.84 33.14
N ASP A 297 14.30 8.14 32.87
CA ASP A 297 13.51 8.70 31.78
C ASP A 297 14.06 8.22 30.43
N LEU A 298 15.39 8.16 30.30
CA LEU A 298 16.06 7.66 29.10
C LEU A 298 15.79 6.17 28.87
N LEU A 299 15.90 5.34 29.91
CA LEU A 299 15.59 3.91 29.80
C LEU A 299 14.14 3.67 29.36
N LEU A 300 13.19 4.44 29.92
CA LEU A 300 11.79 4.37 29.54
C LEU A 300 11.56 4.80 28.09
N ALA A 301 12.21 5.88 27.66
CA ALA A 301 12.15 6.35 26.28
C ALA A 301 12.72 5.32 25.31
N GLU A 302 13.90 4.76 25.61
CA GLU A 302 14.55 3.73 24.80
C GLU A 302 13.66 2.50 24.62
N GLU A 303 12.98 2.03 25.67
CA GLU A 303 12.05 0.88 25.59
C GLU A 303 10.85 1.17 24.66
N ILE A 304 10.19 2.31 24.84
CA ILE A 304 9.03 2.71 24.02
C ILE A 304 9.44 2.93 22.56
N ILE A 305 10.58 3.58 22.35
CA ILE A 305 11.10 3.93 21.03
C ILE A 305 11.62 2.69 20.29
N ALA A 306 12.23 1.73 20.99
CA ALA A 306 12.63 0.44 20.41
C ALA A 306 11.42 -0.31 19.86
N ARG A 307 10.31 -0.32 20.60
CA ARG A 307 9.05 -0.92 20.13
C ARG A 307 8.49 -0.20 18.90
N ALA A 308 8.42 1.13 18.95
CA ALA A 308 7.98 1.92 17.81
C ALA A 308 8.88 1.72 16.58
N ALA A 309 10.19 1.56 16.78
CA ALA A 309 11.13 1.27 15.70
C ALA A 309 10.82 -0.07 15.02
N VAL A 310 10.43 -1.11 15.77
CA VAL A 310 9.98 -2.38 15.18
C VAL A 310 8.71 -2.19 14.34
N CYS A 311 7.73 -1.45 14.83
CA CYS A 311 6.51 -1.15 14.07
C CYS A 311 6.80 -0.36 12.79
N VAL A 312 7.69 0.64 12.86
CA VAL A 312 8.13 1.42 11.69
C VAL A 312 8.92 0.56 10.70
N ASP A 313 9.79 -0.35 11.15
CA ASP A 313 10.48 -1.28 10.24
C ASP A 313 9.48 -2.25 9.57
N ASN A 314 8.46 -2.72 10.29
CA ASN A 314 7.42 -3.55 9.70
C ASN A 314 6.62 -2.78 8.63
N ALA A 315 6.20 -1.55 8.91
CA ALA A 315 5.53 -0.68 7.93
C ALA A 315 6.41 -0.41 6.69
N ARG A 316 7.72 -0.18 6.89
CA ARG A 316 8.71 -0.01 5.81
C ARG A 316 8.82 -1.26 4.93
N ARG A 317 8.99 -2.45 5.54
CA ARG A 317 9.10 -3.73 4.82
C ARG A 317 7.84 -4.02 4.03
N TYR A 318 6.67 -3.83 4.65
CA TYR A 318 5.39 -3.96 3.98
C TYR A 318 5.29 -3.02 2.77
N THR A 319 5.69 -1.76 2.92
CA THR A 319 5.72 -0.79 1.80
C THR A 319 6.64 -1.26 0.67
N ARG A 320 7.81 -1.82 0.99
CA ARG A 320 8.78 -2.32 0.00
C ARG A 320 8.28 -3.56 -0.73
N GLU A 321 7.75 -4.53 0.01
CA GLU A 321 7.21 -5.77 -0.55
C GLU A 321 6.03 -5.45 -1.46
N ARG A 322 5.09 -4.61 -1.00
CA ARG A 322 3.98 -4.11 -1.81
C ARG A 322 4.45 -3.36 -3.06
N GLY A 323 5.45 -2.48 -2.92
CA GLY A 323 6.01 -1.74 -4.06
C GLY A 323 6.64 -2.67 -5.11
N THR A 324 7.36 -3.70 -4.67
CA THR A 324 7.94 -4.73 -5.55
C THR A 324 6.85 -5.53 -6.27
N ALA A 325 5.80 -5.93 -5.55
CA ALA A 325 4.70 -6.71 -6.10
C ALA A 325 3.92 -5.93 -7.17
N ILE A 326 3.60 -4.66 -6.91
CA ILE A 326 2.97 -3.74 -7.88
C ILE A 326 3.88 -3.54 -9.11
N ALA A 327 5.20 -3.37 -8.90
CA ALA A 327 6.14 -3.19 -9.99
C ALA A 327 6.23 -4.45 -10.89
N LEU A 328 6.22 -5.64 -10.30
CA LEU A 328 6.18 -6.90 -11.04
C LEU A 328 4.91 -7.03 -11.86
N GLN A 329 3.74 -6.79 -11.27
CA GLN A 329 2.46 -6.84 -11.99
C GLN A 329 2.41 -5.84 -13.16
N ARG A 330 2.87 -4.59 -12.94
CA ARG A 330 2.98 -3.59 -14.03
C ARG A 330 3.91 -4.03 -15.16
N SER A 331 4.92 -4.87 -14.87
CA SER A 331 5.77 -5.46 -15.90
C SER A 331 5.08 -6.59 -16.68
N LEU A 332 4.08 -7.24 -16.08
CA LEU A 332 3.26 -8.28 -16.69
C LEU A 332 2.10 -7.75 -17.53
N LEU A 333 1.79 -6.44 -17.46
CA LEU A 333 0.79 -5.78 -18.32
C LEU A 333 1.46 -5.09 -19.52
N PRO A 334 0.72 -4.77 -20.60
CA PRO A 334 1.25 -3.98 -21.70
C PRO A 334 1.70 -2.59 -21.22
N GLN A 335 2.99 -2.27 -21.31
CA GLN A 335 3.48 -0.93 -20.96
C GLN A 335 3.20 0.12 -22.03
N ARG A 336 3.08 -0.33 -23.28
CA ARG A 336 2.68 0.46 -24.45
C ARG A 336 1.86 -0.44 -25.35
N LEU A 337 0.76 0.11 -25.86
CA LEU A 337 -0.03 -0.55 -26.88
C LEU A 337 0.73 -0.52 -28.22
N PRO A 338 0.71 -1.61 -29.01
CA PRO A 338 1.38 -1.63 -30.30
C PRO A 338 0.73 -0.62 -31.24
N CYS A 339 1.54 -0.01 -32.10
CA CYS A 339 1.02 0.90 -33.10
C CYS A 339 0.30 0.10 -34.19
N GLN A 340 -0.95 0.45 -34.49
CA GLN A 340 -1.80 -0.20 -35.49
C GLN A 340 -2.75 0.85 -36.11
N SER A 341 -3.40 0.52 -37.22
CA SER A 341 -4.28 1.43 -37.98
C SER A 341 -5.77 1.09 -37.87
N ALA A 342 -6.12 -0.15 -37.56
CA ALA A 342 -7.49 -0.65 -37.51
C ALA A 342 -8.33 -0.10 -36.35
N LEU A 343 -7.68 0.37 -35.29
CA LEU A 343 -8.32 0.85 -34.07
C LEU A 343 -7.61 2.12 -33.57
N GLU A 344 -8.33 3.00 -32.91
CA GLU A 344 -7.75 3.93 -31.93
C GLU A 344 -8.06 3.36 -30.56
N VAL A 345 -7.09 3.26 -29.65
CA VAL A 345 -7.27 2.54 -28.38
C VAL A 345 -6.77 3.36 -27.22
N ALA A 346 -7.57 3.43 -26.15
CA ALA A 346 -7.16 3.88 -24.83
C ALA A 346 -7.45 2.79 -23.80
N SER A 347 -6.63 2.73 -22.76
CA SER A 347 -6.78 1.75 -21.70
C SER A 347 -6.46 2.35 -20.35
N ARG A 348 -7.12 1.85 -19.31
CA ARG A 348 -6.78 2.13 -17.92
C ARG A 348 -6.76 0.84 -17.11
N TYR A 349 -5.84 0.81 -16.16
CA TYR A 349 -5.75 -0.26 -15.19
C TYR A 349 -5.68 0.35 -13.79
N LEU A 350 -6.64 0.00 -12.94
CA LEU A 350 -6.73 0.48 -11.57
C LEU A 350 -6.72 -0.73 -10.61
N PRO A 351 -5.65 -0.93 -9.83
CA PRO A 351 -5.59 -2.06 -8.91
C PRO A 351 -6.51 -1.89 -7.69
N ALA A 352 -6.94 -3.02 -7.13
CA ALA A 352 -7.75 -3.12 -5.92
C ALA A 352 -7.10 -2.42 -4.72
N GLY A 353 -7.95 -1.91 -3.81
CA GLY A 353 -7.54 -1.16 -2.62
C GLY A 353 -6.93 -1.99 -1.49
N GLU A 354 -7.12 -3.32 -1.48
CA GLU A 354 -6.79 -4.21 -0.36
C GLU A 354 -5.29 -4.57 -0.20
N LEU A 355 -4.99 -5.37 0.85
CA LEU A 355 -3.67 -5.61 1.44
C LEU A 355 -2.61 -6.24 0.51
N THR A 356 -3.01 -6.88 -0.58
CA THR A 356 -2.11 -7.58 -1.51
C THR A 356 -1.69 -6.71 -2.70
N GLY A 357 -2.44 -5.66 -3.04
CA GLY A 357 -2.09 -4.62 -4.03
C GLY A 357 -1.72 -5.14 -5.43
N VAL A 358 -2.03 -6.39 -5.71
CA VAL A 358 -1.72 -7.13 -6.92
C VAL A 358 -2.93 -8.01 -7.17
N GLY A 359 -3.44 -8.05 -8.39
CA GLY A 359 -4.59 -8.90 -8.69
C GLY A 359 -4.54 -9.50 -10.08
N GLY A 360 -5.69 -10.04 -10.45
CA GLY A 360 -5.86 -11.01 -11.51
C GLY A 360 -6.23 -10.41 -12.85
N ASP A 361 -6.56 -9.12 -12.94
CA ASP A 361 -7.05 -8.50 -14.16
C ASP A 361 -5.95 -8.20 -15.19
N TRP A 362 -6.24 -8.43 -16.47
CA TRP A 362 -5.38 -8.01 -17.58
C TRP A 362 -6.14 -7.62 -18.83
N PHE A 363 -5.42 -6.97 -19.73
CA PHE A 363 -5.85 -6.72 -21.09
C PHE A 363 -4.67 -6.83 -22.05
N ASP A 364 -4.95 -7.00 -23.34
CA ASP A 364 -3.96 -6.91 -24.40
C ASP A 364 -4.56 -6.44 -25.72
N VAL A 365 -3.69 -5.92 -26.59
CA VAL A 365 -4.02 -5.53 -27.96
C VAL A 365 -2.96 -6.16 -28.87
N ILE A 366 -3.38 -7.07 -29.75
CA ILE A 366 -2.47 -7.94 -30.49
C ILE A 366 -2.71 -7.74 -32.00
N PRO A 367 -1.76 -7.16 -32.76
CA PRO A 367 -1.84 -7.08 -34.21
C PRO A 367 -1.75 -8.47 -34.85
N LEU A 368 -2.74 -8.79 -35.68
CA LEU A 368 -2.88 -10.06 -36.39
C LEU A 368 -2.56 -9.90 -37.88
N SER A 369 -2.66 -11.00 -38.62
CA SER A 369 -2.54 -11.00 -40.08
C SER A 369 -3.64 -10.17 -40.75
N GLY A 370 -3.32 -9.51 -41.87
CA GLY A 370 -4.30 -8.78 -42.68
C GLY A 370 -4.76 -7.45 -42.08
N ALA A 371 -3.88 -6.76 -41.33
CA ALA A 371 -4.17 -5.54 -40.58
C ALA A 371 -5.26 -5.69 -39.49
N ARG A 372 -5.70 -6.92 -39.21
CA ARG A 372 -6.67 -7.22 -38.15
C ARG A 372 -6.04 -7.02 -36.78
N VAL A 373 -6.86 -6.77 -35.77
CA VAL A 373 -6.39 -6.56 -34.38
C VAL A 373 -7.25 -7.36 -33.42
N ALA A 374 -6.59 -8.11 -32.54
CA ALA A 374 -7.24 -8.76 -31.41
C ALA A 374 -7.22 -7.86 -30.18
N LEU A 375 -8.34 -7.85 -29.45
CA LEU A 375 -8.53 -7.21 -28.16
C LEU A 375 -8.87 -8.28 -27.14
N VAL A 376 -8.23 -8.20 -25.98
CA VAL A 376 -8.37 -9.20 -24.92
C VAL A 376 -8.56 -8.50 -23.60
N VAL A 377 -9.52 -8.97 -22.81
CA VAL A 377 -9.64 -8.61 -21.39
C VAL A 377 -9.93 -9.90 -20.61
N GLY A 378 -9.31 -10.06 -19.45
CA GLY A 378 -9.49 -11.24 -18.62
C GLY A 378 -9.26 -10.94 -17.14
N ASP A 379 -9.71 -11.86 -16.31
CA ASP A 379 -9.65 -11.80 -14.85
C ASP A 379 -9.35 -13.22 -14.32
N VAL A 380 -8.40 -13.34 -13.41
CA VAL A 380 -8.10 -14.59 -12.69
C VAL A 380 -8.71 -14.50 -11.30
N VAL A 381 -9.47 -15.52 -10.94
CA VAL A 381 -10.09 -15.61 -9.62
C VAL A 381 -9.04 -15.52 -8.51
N GLY A 382 -9.28 -14.65 -7.55
CA GLY A 382 -8.42 -14.42 -6.39
C GLY A 382 -7.52 -13.19 -6.54
N HIS A 383 -6.69 -12.94 -5.52
CA HIS A 383 -5.84 -11.76 -5.46
C HIS A 383 -4.43 -12.10 -4.96
N GLY A 384 -3.46 -11.26 -5.29
CA GLY A 384 -2.08 -11.38 -4.87
C GLY A 384 -1.16 -12.00 -5.92
N ILE A 385 0.01 -12.43 -5.48
CA ILE A 385 1.14 -12.81 -6.35
C ILE A 385 0.77 -14.03 -7.22
N HIS A 386 0.04 -15.01 -6.67
CA HIS A 386 -0.37 -16.20 -7.42
C HIS A 386 -1.33 -15.85 -8.57
N ALA A 387 -2.36 -15.03 -8.31
CA ALA A 387 -3.29 -14.55 -9.33
C ALA A 387 -2.55 -13.80 -10.47
N SER A 388 -1.63 -12.91 -10.12
CA SER A 388 -0.80 -12.21 -11.12
C SER A 388 0.15 -13.11 -11.89
N ALA A 389 0.72 -14.15 -11.27
CA ALA A 389 1.54 -15.11 -11.99
C ALA A 389 0.72 -15.88 -13.04
N SER A 390 -0.49 -16.30 -12.69
CA SER A 390 -1.40 -16.98 -13.61
C SER A 390 -1.93 -16.06 -14.70
N MET A 391 -2.26 -14.81 -14.38
CA MET A 391 -2.53 -13.75 -15.36
C MET A 391 -1.40 -13.64 -16.39
N GLY A 392 -0.14 -13.57 -15.93
CA GLY A 392 1.03 -13.49 -16.82
C GLY A 392 1.17 -14.71 -17.74
N ARG A 393 0.87 -15.91 -17.24
CA ARG A 393 0.84 -17.16 -18.03
C ARG A 393 -0.28 -17.12 -19.08
N LEU A 394 -1.50 -16.75 -18.69
CA LEU A 394 -2.66 -16.69 -19.58
C LEU A 394 -2.47 -15.65 -20.67
N ARG A 395 -2.00 -14.44 -20.33
CA ARG A 395 -1.66 -13.41 -21.31
C ARG A 395 -0.63 -13.89 -22.33
N THR A 396 0.41 -14.61 -21.87
CA THR A 396 1.44 -15.18 -22.76
C THR A 396 0.88 -16.28 -23.66
N ALA A 397 0.01 -17.14 -23.11
CA ALA A 397 -0.68 -18.17 -23.87
C ALA A 397 -1.58 -17.56 -24.95
N VAL A 398 -2.40 -16.56 -24.61
CA VAL A 398 -3.26 -15.85 -25.56
C VAL A 398 -2.44 -15.22 -26.68
N ARG A 399 -1.31 -14.56 -26.37
CA ARG A 399 -0.41 -14.03 -27.42
C ARG A 399 0.10 -15.11 -28.36
N THR A 400 0.53 -16.25 -27.81
CA THR A 400 1.05 -17.37 -28.60
C THR A 400 -0.02 -17.98 -29.51
N LEU A 401 -1.26 -18.13 -28.99
CA LEU A 401 -2.41 -18.65 -29.74
C LEU A 401 -2.93 -17.63 -30.78
N ALA A 402 -2.86 -16.34 -30.47
CA ALA A 402 -3.18 -15.26 -31.40
C ALA A 402 -2.15 -15.15 -32.54
N ASP A 403 -0.86 -15.39 -32.27
CA ASP A 403 0.21 -15.36 -33.28
C ASP A 403 0.06 -16.46 -34.35
N ILE A 404 -0.57 -17.59 -34.01
CA ILE A 404 -0.96 -18.63 -34.96
C ILE A 404 -2.38 -18.42 -35.55
N ASP A 405 -3.00 -17.27 -35.23
CA ASP A 405 -4.23 -16.76 -35.84
C ASP A 405 -5.46 -17.66 -35.67
N LEU A 406 -5.60 -18.26 -34.48
CA LEU A 406 -6.77 -19.07 -34.14
C LEU A 406 -8.03 -18.21 -34.02
N PRO A 407 -9.20 -18.74 -34.44
CA PRO A 407 -10.47 -18.07 -34.23
C PRO A 407 -10.81 -17.99 -32.72
N PRO A 408 -11.63 -17.01 -32.29
CA PRO A 408 -11.91 -16.77 -30.88
C PRO A 408 -12.37 -17.98 -30.06
N ASP A 409 -13.26 -18.80 -30.62
CA ASP A 409 -13.80 -20.01 -30.00
C ASP A 409 -12.75 -21.09 -29.77
N GLU A 410 -11.91 -21.38 -30.77
CA GLU A 410 -10.81 -22.34 -30.63
C GLU A 410 -9.72 -21.83 -29.68
N LEU A 411 -9.41 -20.53 -29.72
CA LEU A 411 -8.44 -19.93 -28.81
C LEU A 411 -8.87 -20.09 -27.35
N LEU A 412 -10.13 -19.79 -27.02
CA LEU A 412 -10.65 -19.98 -25.67
C LEU A 412 -10.67 -21.45 -25.25
N THR A 413 -10.97 -22.37 -26.18
CA THR A 413 -10.91 -23.81 -25.91
C THR A 413 -9.49 -24.26 -25.54
N HIS A 414 -8.47 -23.80 -26.27
CA HIS A 414 -7.08 -24.12 -25.93
C HIS A 414 -6.60 -23.44 -24.64
N LEU A 415 -7.13 -22.27 -24.32
CA LEU A 415 -6.84 -21.58 -23.08
C LEU A 415 -7.46 -22.30 -21.88
N ASP A 416 -8.67 -22.83 -22.02
CA ASP A 416 -9.35 -23.66 -21.02
C ASP A 416 -8.55 -24.91 -20.69
N ASP A 417 -8.11 -25.64 -21.72
CA ASP A 417 -7.21 -26.80 -21.57
C ASP A 417 -5.92 -26.46 -20.81
N LEU A 418 -5.37 -25.25 -21.02
CA LEU A 418 -4.16 -24.80 -20.33
C LEU A 418 -4.45 -24.51 -18.85
N VAL A 419 -5.57 -23.88 -18.53
CA VAL A 419 -5.98 -23.62 -17.13
C VAL A 419 -6.18 -24.94 -16.39
N THR A 420 -6.92 -25.88 -16.97
CA THR A 420 -7.17 -27.21 -16.38
C THR A 420 -5.88 -27.95 -16.07
N ARG A 421 -4.91 -27.98 -17.00
CA ARG A 421 -3.59 -28.60 -16.77
C ARG A 421 -2.78 -27.92 -15.66
N VAL A 422 -2.81 -26.60 -15.57
CA VAL A 422 -2.06 -25.85 -14.55
C VAL A 422 -2.66 -26.07 -13.15
N SER A 423 -3.98 -26.19 -13.05
CA SER A 423 -4.69 -26.56 -11.81
C SER A 423 -4.28 -27.95 -11.34
N ASP A 424 -4.29 -28.95 -12.24
CA ASP A 424 -3.90 -30.33 -11.93
C ASP A 424 -2.45 -30.44 -11.42
N GLU A 425 -1.51 -29.69 -12.02
CA GLU A 425 -0.10 -29.67 -11.60
C GLU A 425 0.10 -29.02 -10.22
N SER A 426 -0.76 -28.07 -9.85
CA SER A 426 -0.66 -27.32 -8.59
C SER A 426 -1.27 -28.10 -7.42
N GLU A 427 -2.39 -28.80 -7.64
CA GLU A 427 -2.99 -29.70 -6.64
C GLU A 427 -2.08 -30.88 -6.29
N ALA A 428 -1.26 -31.35 -7.23
CA ALA A 428 -0.26 -32.40 -6.98
C ALA A 428 0.94 -31.92 -6.13
N ALA A 429 1.19 -30.61 -6.07
CA ALA A 429 2.33 -30.02 -5.37
C ALA A 429 1.98 -29.50 -3.95
N GLU A 430 0.73 -29.10 -3.70
CA GLU A 430 0.30 -28.49 -2.44
C GLU A 430 -0.97 -29.14 -1.88
N ALA A 431 -0.82 -30.35 -1.31
CA ALA A 431 -1.86 -30.99 -0.50
C ALA A 431 -1.90 -30.41 0.93
N ALA A 432 -2.14 -29.09 1.09
CA ALA A 432 -2.61 -28.44 2.33
C ALA A 432 -2.60 -26.91 2.20
N ASP A 433 -3.71 -26.32 1.73
CA ASP A 433 -4.44 -25.20 2.35
C ASP A 433 -5.16 -24.34 1.30
N ASP A 434 -6.48 -24.29 1.48
CA ASP A 434 -7.51 -23.39 0.93
C ASP A 434 -8.14 -23.67 -0.45
N ASP A 435 -9.47 -23.56 -0.42
CA ASP A 435 -10.50 -24.02 -1.35
C ASP A 435 -10.67 -23.03 -2.52
N GLY A 436 -10.38 -23.47 -3.74
CA GLY A 436 -10.70 -22.73 -4.96
C GLY A 436 -9.87 -23.15 -6.15
N GLY A 437 -10.37 -24.10 -6.96
CA GLY A 437 -9.79 -24.40 -8.26
C GLY A 437 -9.55 -23.13 -9.08
N MET A 438 -8.42 -23.04 -9.78
CA MET A 438 -8.01 -21.84 -10.50
C MET A 438 -8.92 -21.60 -11.69
N GLY A 439 -9.94 -20.75 -11.51
CA GLY A 439 -10.82 -20.26 -12.58
C GLY A 439 -10.34 -18.92 -13.13
N ALA A 440 -10.60 -18.67 -14.41
CA ALA A 440 -10.36 -17.37 -15.03
C ALA A 440 -11.47 -16.99 -16.01
N THR A 441 -11.81 -15.70 -16.11
CA THR A 441 -12.67 -15.19 -17.17
C THR A 441 -11.84 -14.57 -18.28
N CYS A 442 -12.34 -14.63 -19.51
CA CYS A 442 -11.65 -14.05 -20.66
C CYS A 442 -12.67 -13.65 -21.74
N LEU A 443 -12.47 -12.49 -22.34
CA LEU A 443 -13.11 -12.08 -23.57
C LEU A 443 -12.02 -11.85 -24.62
N TYR A 444 -12.20 -12.47 -25.78
CA TYR A 444 -11.31 -12.34 -26.93
C TYR A 444 -12.12 -11.87 -28.15
N ALA A 445 -11.70 -10.75 -28.74
CA ALA A 445 -12.36 -10.13 -29.88
C ALA A 445 -11.36 -9.86 -31.00
N VAL A 446 -11.70 -10.19 -32.24
CA VAL A 446 -10.88 -9.93 -33.43
C VAL A 446 -11.64 -8.97 -34.34
N TYR A 447 -11.10 -7.79 -34.56
CA TYR A 447 -11.64 -6.81 -35.49
C TYR A 447 -10.90 -6.87 -36.83
N ASP A 448 -11.67 -6.97 -37.92
CA ASP A 448 -11.17 -6.88 -39.29
C ASP A 448 -11.53 -5.52 -39.92
N PRO A 449 -10.56 -4.63 -40.16
CA PRO A 449 -10.82 -3.31 -40.72
C PRO A 449 -11.23 -3.35 -42.20
N THR A 450 -10.99 -4.46 -42.91
CA THR A 450 -11.36 -4.59 -44.33
C THR A 450 -12.84 -4.92 -44.52
N SER A 451 -13.42 -5.70 -43.60
CA SER A 451 -14.83 -6.11 -43.62
C SER A 451 -15.68 -5.37 -42.58
N ARG A 452 -15.04 -4.66 -41.64
CA ARG A 452 -15.64 -4.03 -40.45
C ARG A 452 -16.33 -5.01 -39.52
N ARG A 453 -16.03 -6.31 -39.64
CA ARG A 453 -16.60 -7.35 -38.78
C ARG A 453 -15.73 -7.57 -37.57
N CYS A 454 -16.36 -7.73 -36.42
CA CYS A 454 -15.73 -8.10 -35.16
C CYS A 454 -16.27 -9.48 -34.76
N CYS A 455 -15.36 -10.45 -34.62
CA CYS A 455 -15.67 -11.80 -34.15
C CYS A 455 -15.24 -11.92 -32.68
N LEU A 456 -16.16 -12.30 -31.79
CA LEU A 456 -15.94 -12.31 -30.34
C LEU A 456 -16.34 -13.66 -29.75
N ALA A 457 -15.59 -14.10 -28.75
CA ALA A 457 -15.99 -15.17 -27.85
C ALA A 457 -15.66 -14.77 -26.40
N ARG A 458 -16.40 -15.34 -25.44
CA ARG A 458 -16.20 -15.09 -24.01
C ARG A 458 -16.26 -16.36 -23.19
N ALA A 459 -15.49 -16.41 -22.12
CA ALA A 459 -15.49 -17.43 -21.08
C ALA A 459 -15.81 -16.75 -19.74
N GLY A 460 -17.05 -16.84 -19.26
CA GLY A 460 -17.51 -16.25 -17.99
C GLY A 460 -17.43 -14.71 -17.88
N HIS A 461 -16.90 -14.01 -18.89
CA HIS A 461 -16.61 -12.57 -18.84
C HIS A 461 -17.86 -11.70 -19.08
N PRO A 462 -17.93 -10.47 -18.53
CA PRO A 462 -18.98 -9.51 -18.84
C PRO A 462 -19.09 -9.20 -20.34
N PRO A 463 -20.31 -8.92 -20.86
CA PRO A 463 -20.49 -8.58 -22.27
C PRO A 463 -19.87 -7.20 -22.58
N PRO A 464 -19.22 -7.04 -23.74
CA PRO A 464 -18.63 -5.76 -24.14
C PRO A 464 -19.73 -4.78 -24.55
N ALA A 465 -19.49 -3.48 -24.34
CA ALA A 465 -20.40 -2.42 -24.75
C ALA A 465 -20.00 -1.86 -26.12
N VAL A 466 -20.97 -1.57 -26.97
CA VAL A 466 -20.80 -0.87 -28.24
C VAL A 466 -21.61 0.42 -28.21
N VAL A 467 -20.94 1.54 -28.48
CA VAL A 467 -21.58 2.82 -28.75
C VAL A 467 -21.69 2.97 -30.26
N ALA A 468 -22.91 3.02 -30.77
CA ALA A 468 -23.19 3.31 -32.17
C ALA A 468 -22.92 4.80 -32.48
N PRO A 469 -22.71 5.18 -33.75
CA PRO A 469 -22.44 6.57 -34.13
C PRO A 469 -23.55 7.56 -33.78
N ASP A 470 -24.77 7.08 -33.56
CA ASP A 470 -25.93 7.88 -33.11
C ASP A 470 -25.96 8.08 -31.58
N GLY A 471 -24.99 7.51 -30.85
CA GLY A 471 -24.90 7.56 -29.39
C GLY A 471 -25.67 6.45 -28.68
N THR A 472 -26.31 5.52 -29.40
CA THR A 472 -26.98 4.37 -28.78
C THR A 472 -25.94 3.40 -28.21
N VAL A 473 -26.16 2.91 -26.99
CA VAL A 473 -25.24 1.98 -26.32
C VAL A 473 -25.90 0.64 -26.08
N ASP A 474 -25.36 -0.38 -26.73
CA ASP A 474 -25.80 -1.77 -26.63
C ASP A 474 -24.69 -2.65 -26.04
N PHE A 475 -25.08 -3.69 -25.30
CA PHE A 475 -24.16 -4.72 -24.84
C PHE A 475 -24.27 -5.92 -25.77
N ILE A 476 -23.15 -6.37 -26.35
CA ILE A 476 -23.17 -7.45 -27.34
C ILE A 476 -23.65 -8.74 -26.66
N ASP A 477 -24.75 -9.29 -27.16
CA ASP A 477 -25.25 -10.59 -26.73
C ASP A 477 -24.34 -11.69 -27.31
N LEU A 478 -23.54 -12.30 -26.44
CA LEU A 478 -22.60 -13.37 -26.77
C LEU A 478 -23.05 -14.67 -26.13
N PRO A 479 -22.86 -15.82 -26.82
CA PRO A 479 -23.14 -17.14 -26.25
C PRO A 479 -22.60 -17.28 -24.83
N VAL A 480 -23.41 -17.84 -23.94
CA VAL A 480 -23.04 -18.03 -22.54
C VAL A 480 -22.12 -19.23 -22.44
N ALA A 481 -20.90 -19.01 -21.94
CA ALA A 481 -19.95 -20.07 -21.63
C ALA A 481 -19.39 -19.90 -20.20
N PRO A 482 -19.07 -20.99 -19.51
CA PRO A 482 -18.50 -20.94 -18.16
C PRO A 482 -17.11 -20.26 -18.16
N PRO A 483 -16.60 -19.86 -16.99
CA PRO A 483 -15.21 -19.46 -16.85
C PRO A 483 -14.24 -20.60 -17.23
N LEU A 484 -13.04 -20.22 -17.64
CA LEU A 484 -11.96 -21.13 -18.00
C LEU A 484 -11.63 -22.04 -16.81
N GLY A 485 -11.41 -23.33 -17.09
CA GLY A 485 -11.10 -24.37 -16.10
C GLY A 485 -12.32 -24.95 -15.39
N LEU A 486 -13.53 -24.45 -15.68
CA LEU A 486 -14.80 -24.92 -15.09
C LEU A 486 -15.77 -25.50 -16.14
N GLY A 487 -15.42 -25.50 -17.42
CA GLY A 487 -16.32 -25.84 -18.52
C GLY A 487 -16.17 -27.27 -19.05
N GLU A 488 -17.31 -27.89 -19.39
CA GLU A 488 -17.39 -29.13 -20.19
C GLU A 488 -17.90 -28.87 -21.63
N LEU A 489 -18.35 -27.66 -21.92
CA LEU A 489 -18.96 -27.27 -23.20
C LEU A 489 -17.98 -26.46 -24.06
N PRO A 490 -18.04 -26.57 -25.39
CA PRO A 490 -17.22 -25.77 -26.29
C PRO A 490 -17.61 -24.29 -26.22
N TYR A 491 -16.63 -23.42 -26.41
CA TYR A 491 -16.86 -21.99 -26.55
C TYR A 491 -17.41 -21.69 -27.96
N GLU A 492 -18.30 -20.71 -28.07
CA GLU A 492 -18.88 -20.28 -29.34
C GLU A 492 -18.56 -18.81 -29.61
N SER A 493 -18.32 -18.49 -30.88
CA SER A 493 -18.06 -17.13 -31.35
C SER A 493 -19.28 -16.51 -32.03
N ALA A 494 -19.49 -15.22 -31.81
CA ALA A 494 -20.49 -14.41 -32.48
C ALA A 494 -19.80 -13.31 -33.30
N GLU A 495 -20.45 -12.88 -34.38
CA GLU A 495 -19.89 -11.89 -35.30
C GLU A 495 -20.84 -10.71 -35.46
N VAL A 496 -20.31 -9.51 -35.25
CA VAL A 496 -21.04 -8.23 -35.33
C VAL A 496 -20.34 -7.30 -36.32
N GLU A 497 -21.11 -6.48 -37.04
CA GLU A 497 -20.56 -5.40 -37.83
C GLU A 497 -20.42 -4.15 -36.97
N LEU A 498 -19.23 -3.56 -36.92
CA LEU A 498 -18.98 -2.31 -36.22
C LEU A 498 -18.98 -1.17 -37.23
N ALA A 499 -20.01 -0.31 -37.15
CA ALA A 499 -20.08 0.88 -37.98
C ALA A 499 -18.89 1.80 -37.71
N GLU A 500 -18.47 2.53 -38.74
CA GLU A 500 -17.43 3.54 -38.59
C GLU A 500 -17.87 4.64 -37.63
N GLY A 501 -16.97 5.08 -36.75
CA GLY A 501 -17.29 6.03 -35.68
C GLY A 501 -17.93 5.40 -34.43
N SER A 502 -18.13 4.08 -34.41
CA SER A 502 -18.52 3.37 -33.19
C SER A 502 -17.41 3.35 -32.13
N LEU A 503 -17.77 3.04 -30.89
CA LEU A 503 -16.83 2.73 -29.80
C LEU A 503 -17.13 1.34 -29.27
N LEU A 504 -16.09 0.57 -28.99
CA LEU A 504 -16.14 -0.74 -28.36
C LEU A 504 -15.44 -0.64 -27.01
N ALA A 505 -16.12 -0.96 -25.91
CA ALA A 505 -15.59 -0.95 -24.56
C ALA A 505 -15.58 -2.37 -23.97
N LEU A 506 -14.39 -2.84 -23.59
CA LEU A 506 -14.16 -4.08 -22.86
C LEU A 506 -13.71 -3.71 -21.45
N TYR A 507 -14.19 -4.44 -20.45
CA TYR A 507 -13.93 -4.11 -19.05
C TYR A 507 -14.11 -5.34 -18.17
N THR A 508 -13.41 -5.36 -17.05
CA THR A 508 -13.56 -6.39 -16.01
C THR A 508 -14.74 -6.08 -15.08
N ASN A 509 -15.18 -7.12 -14.37
CA ASN A 509 -16.26 -7.07 -13.37
C ASN A 509 -16.04 -5.99 -12.30
N GLY A 510 -14.80 -5.66 -11.92
CA GLY A 510 -14.48 -4.63 -10.94
C GLY A 510 -15.03 -3.25 -11.31
N LEU A 511 -15.15 -2.93 -12.61
CA LEU A 511 -15.72 -1.66 -13.07
C LEU A 511 -17.21 -1.52 -12.74
N ILE A 512 -17.99 -2.58 -12.99
CA ILE A 512 -19.44 -2.59 -12.78
C ILE A 512 -19.81 -2.90 -11.33
N GLY A 513 -18.96 -3.64 -10.61
CA GLY A 513 -19.16 -3.99 -9.20
C GLY A 513 -18.72 -2.91 -8.20
N ALA A 514 -17.94 -1.91 -8.62
CA ALA A 514 -17.36 -0.89 -7.73
C ALA A 514 -18.40 0.01 -7.02
N ARG A 515 -19.59 0.21 -7.62
CA ARG A 515 -20.60 1.17 -7.14
C ARG A 515 -21.79 0.53 -6.41
N SER A 516 -22.13 -0.73 -6.71
CA SER A 516 -23.30 -1.41 -6.17
C SER A 516 -23.14 -2.93 -6.14
N ARG A 517 -23.74 -3.60 -5.14
CA ARG A 517 -23.99 -5.07 -5.18
C ARG A 517 -24.99 -5.49 -6.27
N ASP A 518 -25.43 -4.54 -7.08
CA ASP A 518 -26.48 -4.65 -8.08
C ASP A 518 -25.84 -4.33 -9.43
N LEU A 519 -25.61 -5.38 -10.24
CA LEU A 519 -24.87 -5.30 -11.50
C LEU A 519 -25.61 -4.46 -12.54
N ASP A 520 -26.94 -4.47 -12.53
CA ASP A 520 -27.77 -3.75 -13.50
C ASP A 520 -27.52 -2.25 -13.44
N LYS A 521 -27.39 -1.70 -12.22
CA LYS A 521 -27.04 -0.29 -12.01
C LYS A 521 -25.63 0.05 -12.48
N GLY A 522 -24.70 -0.90 -12.40
CA GLY A 522 -23.35 -0.77 -12.94
C GLY A 522 -23.38 -0.62 -14.46
N PHE A 523 -24.13 -1.48 -15.15
CA PHE A 523 -24.33 -1.40 -16.59
C PHE A 523 -25.04 -0.10 -17.02
N GLU A 524 -26.08 0.33 -16.29
CA GLU A 524 -26.76 1.62 -16.56
C GLU A 524 -25.80 2.81 -16.41
N ALA A 525 -25.01 2.85 -15.34
CA ALA A 525 -24.04 3.93 -15.12
C ALA A 525 -22.94 3.94 -16.20
N LEU A 526 -22.45 2.76 -16.61
CA LEU A 526 -21.49 2.64 -17.71
C LEU A 526 -22.10 3.17 -19.01
N ARG A 527 -23.35 2.77 -19.31
CA ARG A 527 -24.11 3.23 -20.47
C ARG A 527 -24.18 4.75 -20.52
N ASP A 528 -24.61 5.37 -19.43
CA ASP A 528 -24.77 6.83 -19.34
C ASP A 528 -23.44 7.56 -19.49
N THR A 529 -22.33 6.97 -19.05
CA THR A 529 -21.02 7.62 -19.09
C THR A 529 -20.37 7.51 -20.47
N LEU A 530 -20.53 6.37 -21.16
CA LEU A 530 -20.00 6.15 -22.51
C LEU A 530 -20.64 7.06 -23.57
N THR A 531 -21.84 7.59 -23.33
CA THR A 531 -22.51 8.53 -24.25
C THR A 531 -22.06 9.98 -24.12
N ARG A 532 -21.23 10.29 -23.11
CA ARG A 532 -20.79 11.67 -22.90
C ARG A 532 -19.74 12.08 -23.94
N PRO A 533 -19.80 13.33 -24.43
CA PRO A 533 -18.77 13.85 -25.32
C PRO A 533 -17.43 13.92 -24.58
N ALA A 534 -16.39 13.39 -25.21
CA ALA A 534 -15.01 13.45 -24.73
C ALA A 534 -14.08 13.92 -25.86
N GLU A 535 -13.03 14.68 -25.51
CA GLU A 535 -12.06 15.19 -26.49
C GLU A 535 -11.15 14.09 -27.03
N SER A 536 -10.86 13.08 -26.21
CA SER A 536 -10.06 11.91 -26.56
C SER A 536 -10.62 10.62 -25.93
N LEU A 537 -10.15 9.46 -26.41
CA LEU A 537 -10.47 8.17 -25.76
C LEU A 537 -9.86 8.08 -24.35
N ASP A 538 -8.72 8.73 -24.11
CA ASP A 538 -8.09 8.81 -22.79
C ASP A 538 -8.98 9.56 -21.79
N ASP A 539 -9.52 10.72 -22.19
CA ASP A 539 -10.45 11.49 -21.36
C ASP A 539 -11.75 10.72 -21.08
N LEU A 540 -12.21 9.93 -22.06
CA LEU A 540 -13.37 9.05 -21.88
C LEU A 540 -13.09 7.95 -20.86
N CYS A 541 -11.92 7.30 -20.94
CA CYS A 541 -11.51 6.32 -19.93
C CYS A 541 -11.45 6.93 -18.52
N ASP A 542 -10.86 8.12 -18.39
CA ASP A 542 -10.75 8.82 -17.10
C ASP A 542 -12.14 9.22 -16.58
N THR A 543 -13.03 9.71 -17.44
CA THR A 543 -14.43 10.03 -17.10
C THR A 543 -15.20 8.79 -16.62
N VAL A 544 -15.03 7.64 -17.28
CA VAL A 544 -15.64 6.37 -16.87
C VAL A 544 -15.15 5.95 -15.49
N LEU A 545 -13.85 6.02 -15.23
CA LEU A 545 -13.31 5.67 -13.91
C LEU A 545 -13.77 6.62 -12.81
N ASP A 546 -13.73 7.94 -13.04
CA ASP A 546 -14.13 8.94 -12.05
C ASP A 546 -15.61 8.82 -11.66
N ASP A 547 -16.47 8.49 -12.64
CA ASP A 547 -17.90 8.34 -12.37
C ASP A 547 -18.25 7.01 -11.69
N LEU A 548 -17.68 5.90 -12.16
CA LEU A 548 -18.05 4.56 -11.69
C LEU A 548 -17.31 4.15 -10.42
N VAL A 549 -16.08 4.62 -10.21
CA VAL A 549 -15.23 4.21 -9.09
C VAL A 549 -15.18 5.31 -8.04
N ARG A 550 -15.83 5.08 -6.88
CA ARG A 550 -15.76 5.99 -5.74
C ARG A 550 -14.71 5.53 -4.73
N GLY A 551 -13.59 6.23 -4.66
CA GLY A 551 -12.52 5.90 -3.71
C GLY A 551 -11.66 4.75 -4.22
N ARG A 552 -11.33 3.78 -3.37
CA ARG A 552 -10.51 2.62 -3.77
C ARG A 552 -11.42 1.47 -4.19
N PRO A 553 -11.20 0.86 -5.37
CA PRO A 553 -12.03 -0.24 -5.82
C PRO A 553 -11.80 -1.48 -4.95
N ALA A 554 -12.84 -2.29 -4.78
CA ALA A 554 -12.76 -3.54 -4.03
C ALA A 554 -12.02 -4.63 -4.82
N ASP A 555 -12.09 -4.55 -6.14
CA ASP A 555 -11.44 -5.46 -7.08
C ASP A 555 -10.55 -4.68 -8.06
N ASP A 556 -9.71 -5.37 -8.81
CA ASP A 556 -8.98 -4.75 -9.91
C ASP A 556 -9.94 -4.28 -11.01
N ILE A 557 -9.48 -3.33 -11.80
CA ILE A 557 -10.22 -2.83 -12.96
C ILE A 557 -9.27 -2.75 -14.14
N ALA A 558 -9.57 -3.50 -15.20
CA ALA A 558 -9.07 -3.25 -16.55
C ALA A 558 -10.19 -2.66 -17.40
N LEU A 559 -9.91 -1.53 -18.05
CA LEU A 559 -10.80 -0.88 -19.01
C LEU A 559 -10.04 -0.67 -20.32
N LEU A 560 -10.64 -1.11 -21.43
CA LEU A 560 -10.11 -0.97 -22.78
C LEU A 560 -11.20 -0.40 -23.67
N ILE A 561 -11.00 0.82 -24.19
CA ILE A 561 -11.91 1.48 -25.13
C ILE A 561 -11.21 1.56 -26.48
N ALA A 562 -11.87 1.06 -27.52
CA ALA A 562 -11.39 1.07 -28.89
C ALA A 562 -12.39 1.76 -29.82
N ARG A 563 -11.91 2.62 -30.71
CA ARG A 563 -12.68 3.17 -31.84
C ARG A 563 -12.26 2.46 -33.12
N PRO A 564 -13.12 1.64 -33.74
CA PRO A 564 -12.80 0.97 -34.99
C PRO A 564 -12.61 1.95 -36.15
N ARG A 565 -11.63 1.65 -36.99
CA ARG A 565 -11.34 2.36 -38.25
C ARG A 565 -11.43 1.37 -39.40
N ALA A 566 -12.22 1.72 -40.40
CA ALA A 566 -12.24 0.97 -41.64
C ALA A 566 -10.99 1.32 -42.46
N LEU A 567 -10.45 0.34 -43.18
CA LEU A 567 -9.48 0.63 -44.24
C LEU A 567 -10.23 1.14 -45.46
N GLU A 568 -9.77 2.24 -46.03
CA GLU A 568 -10.41 2.88 -47.16
C GLU A 568 -10.34 2.00 -48.41
N ALA A 569 -11.32 2.15 -49.31
CA ALA A 569 -11.39 1.35 -50.52
C ALA A 569 -10.19 1.57 -51.45
N ASP A 570 -9.53 2.73 -51.37
CA ASP A 570 -8.31 3.04 -52.10
C ASP A 570 -7.05 2.39 -51.48
N GLN A 571 -7.15 1.81 -50.28
CA GLN A 571 -6.07 1.06 -49.63
C GLN A 571 -6.17 -0.46 -49.87
N ILE A 572 -7.25 -0.94 -50.49
CA ILE A 572 -7.52 -2.36 -50.67
C ILE A 572 -7.75 -2.66 -52.15
N ALA A 573 -6.98 -3.59 -52.70
CA ALA A 573 -7.21 -4.13 -54.03
C ALA A 573 -7.54 -5.62 -53.96
N THR A 574 -8.67 -6.04 -54.50
CA THR A 574 -9.10 -7.45 -54.50
C THR A 574 -9.39 -7.94 -55.91
N TRP A 575 -8.90 -9.12 -56.25
CA TRP A 575 -9.15 -9.78 -57.53
C TRP A 575 -9.51 -11.25 -57.33
N ASP A 576 -10.65 -11.66 -57.87
CA ASP A 576 -10.97 -13.08 -58.01
C ASP A 576 -10.14 -13.69 -59.15
N LEU A 577 -9.62 -14.89 -58.90
CA LEU A 577 -8.65 -15.56 -59.76
C LEU A 577 -9.27 -16.83 -60.36
N LEU A 578 -8.96 -17.07 -61.64
CA LEU A 578 -9.23 -18.34 -62.28
C LEU A 578 -8.09 -19.33 -61.95
N ALA A 579 -8.43 -20.60 -61.74
CA ALA A 579 -7.46 -21.67 -61.51
C ALA A 579 -6.75 -22.10 -62.81
N ASP A 580 -6.18 -21.14 -63.54
CA ASP A 580 -5.41 -21.33 -64.77
C ASP A 580 -4.00 -20.75 -64.58
N PRO A 581 -2.92 -21.54 -64.78
CA PRO A 581 -1.54 -21.05 -64.74
C PRO A 581 -1.27 -19.80 -65.60
N SER A 582 -2.02 -19.59 -66.69
CA SER A 582 -1.90 -18.37 -67.52
C SER A 582 -2.30 -17.08 -66.79
N ALA A 583 -3.11 -17.19 -65.72
CA ALA A 583 -3.59 -16.07 -64.93
C ALA A 583 -2.46 -15.33 -64.20
N VAL A 584 -1.36 -16.01 -63.84
CA VAL A 584 -0.26 -15.42 -63.05
C VAL A 584 0.36 -14.20 -63.74
N ALA A 585 0.53 -14.24 -65.07
CA ALA A 585 1.07 -13.10 -65.82
C ALA A 585 0.12 -11.89 -65.84
N THR A 586 -1.19 -12.14 -65.85
CA THR A 586 -2.21 -11.09 -65.76
C THR A 586 -2.28 -10.51 -64.35
N VAL A 587 -2.14 -11.36 -63.32
CA VAL A 587 -2.08 -10.92 -61.92
C VAL A 587 -0.87 -10.00 -61.70
N ARG A 588 0.34 -10.37 -62.15
CA ARG A 588 1.52 -9.49 -62.02
C ARG A 588 1.28 -8.09 -62.60
N ARG A 589 0.73 -8.01 -63.82
CA ARG A 589 0.42 -6.70 -64.45
C ARG A 589 -0.58 -5.88 -63.63
N LYS A 590 -1.60 -6.53 -63.04
CA LYS A 590 -2.57 -5.86 -62.17
C LYS A 590 -1.93 -5.35 -60.88
N VAL A 591 -1.08 -6.17 -60.25
CA VAL A 591 -0.33 -5.80 -59.04
C VAL A 591 0.59 -4.61 -59.30
N SER A 592 1.35 -4.63 -60.40
CA SER A 592 2.29 -3.55 -60.72
C SER A 592 1.58 -2.25 -61.06
N ALA A 593 0.43 -2.31 -61.75
CA ALA A 593 -0.41 -1.14 -61.95
C ALA A 593 -0.96 -0.59 -60.62
N GLN A 594 -1.45 -1.47 -59.73
CA GLN A 594 -1.96 -1.05 -58.42
C GLN A 594 -0.87 -0.42 -57.54
N LEU A 595 0.35 -0.96 -57.56
CA LEU A 595 1.47 -0.39 -56.82
C LEU A 595 1.88 0.97 -57.36
N ALA A 596 1.86 1.17 -58.68
CA ALA A 596 2.06 2.49 -59.28
C ALA A 596 0.96 3.48 -58.86
N ASP A 597 -0.30 3.04 -58.83
CA ASP A 597 -1.43 3.86 -58.35
C ASP A 597 -1.28 4.23 -56.87
N TRP A 598 -0.67 3.36 -56.05
CA TRP A 598 -0.32 3.63 -54.65
C TRP A 598 1.00 4.38 -54.46
N GLY A 599 1.74 4.70 -55.54
CA GLY A 599 3.04 5.36 -55.47
C GLY A 599 4.16 4.50 -54.88
N LEU A 600 4.04 3.17 -54.98
CA LEU A 600 4.94 2.17 -54.40
C LEU A 600 5.82 1.49 -55.48
N ASP A 601 6.35 2.29 -56.42
CA ASP A 601 7.14 1.78 -57.56
C ASP A 601 8.35 0.93 -57.13
N GLU A 602 8.98 1.28 -56.02
CA GLU A 602 10.13 0.54 -55.46
C GLU A 602 9.76 -0.85 -54.91
N ALA A 603 8.50 -1.05 -54.52
CA ALA A 603 8.03 -2.34 -53.99
C ALA A 603 7.72 -3.37 -55.09
N VAL A 604 7.53 -2.93 -56.34
CA VAL A 604 7.01 -3.72 -57.46
C VAL A 604 7.75 -5.04 -57.65
N PHE A 605 9.09 -5.01 -57.74
CA PHE A 605 9.87 -6.22 -58.02
C PHE A 605 9.67 -7.31 -56.94
N THR A 606 9.73 -6.91 -55.68
CA THR A 606 9.58 -7.83 -54.53
C THR A 606 8.15 -8.37 -54.46
N THR A 607 7.16 -7.49 -54.60
CA THR A 607 5.75 -7.89 -54.53
C THR A 607 5.33 -8.78 -55.69
N GLU A 608 5.81 -8.52 -56.92
CA GLU A 608 5.56 -9.40 -58.08
C GLU A 608 6.05 -10.83 -57.83
N LEU A 609 7.24 -10.99 -57.23
CA LEU A 609 7.79 -12.31 -56.87
C LEU A 609 6.93 -12.98 -55.82
N VAL A 610 6.60 -12.28 -54.73
CA VAL A 610 5.77 -12.80 -53.63
C VAL A 610 4.40 -13.25 -54.16
N VAL A 611 3.69 -12.38 -54.88
CA VAL A 611 2.37 -12.69 -55.42
C VAL A 611 2.44 -13.82 -56.45
N SER A 612 3.48 -13.86 -57.30
CA SER A 612 3.64 -14.94 -58.27
C SER A 612 3.76 -16.30 -57.59
N GLU A 613 4.56 -16.40 -56.52
CA GLU A 613 4.72 -17.63 -55.77
C GLU A 613 3.44 -18.01 -55.01
N LEU A 614 2.79 -17.06 -54.33
CA LEU A 614 1.55 -17.32 -53.59
C LEU A 614 0.41 -17.78 -54.51
N VAL A 615 0.20 -17.07 -55.62
CA VAL A 615 -0.87 -17.39 -56.59
C VAL A 615 -0.56 -18.68 -57.34
N THR A 616 0.69 -18.93 -57.73
CA THR A 616 1.07 -20.20 -58.36
C THR A 616 0.85 -21.37 -57.43
N ASN A 617 1.19 -21.21 -56.14
CA ASN A 617 0.96 -22.24 -55.13
C ASN A 617 -0.54 -22.52 -54.96
N ALA A 618 -1.37 -21.47 -54.89
CA ALA A 618 -2.82 -21.61 -54.81
C ALA A 618 -3.41 -22.30 -56.05
N ILE A 619 -3.02 -21.91 -57.27
CA ILE A 619 -3.49 -22.54 -58.52
C ILE A 619 -3.11 -24.03 -58.58
N ARG A 620 -1.90 -24.40 -58.11
CA ARG A 620 -1.41 -25.78 -58.20
C ARG A 620 -1.97 -26.72 -57.13
N HIS A 621 -2.24 -26.20 -55.93
CA HIS A 621 -2.42 -27.02 -54.74
C HIS A 621 -3.70 -26.71 -53.96
N ALA A 622 -4.51 -25.74 -54.37
CA ALA A 622 -5.68 -25.31 -53.62
C ALA A 622 -7.02 -25.50 -54.34
N GLY A 623 -8.11 -25.33 -53.59
CA GLY A 623 -9.49 -25.40 -54.10
C GLY A 623 -10.02 -24.02 -54.47
N THR A 624 -10.88 -23.95 -55.48
CA THR A 624 -11.65 -22.73 -55.80
C THR A 624 -12.71 -22.45 -54.73
N PRO A 625 -13.10 -21.18 -54.48
CA PRO A 625 -12.69 -19.96 -55.18
C PRO A 625 -11.29 -19.48 -54.78
N LEU A 626 -10.56 -18.87 -55.72
CA LEU A 626 -9.25 -18.26 -55.49
C LEU A 626 -9.38 -16.74 -55.49
N ARG A 627 -8.78 -16.07 -54.51
CA ARG A 627 -8.82 -14.60 -54.40
C ARG A 627 -7.47 -14.05 -53.98
N LEU A 628 -6.98 -13.05 -54.69
CA LEU A 628 -5.85 -12.22 -54.27
C LEU A 628 -6.38 -10.92 -53.68
N ARG A 629 -5.85 -10.54 -52.53
CA ARG A 629 -6.07 -9.23 -51.92
C ARG A 629 -4.73 -8.59 -51.58
N MET A 630 -4.60 -7.31 -51.89
CA MET A 630 -3.50 -6.47 -51.43
C MET A 630 -4.05 -5.38 -50.52
N ILE A 631 -3.36 -5.14 -49.41
CA ILE A 631 -3.73 -4.13 -48.41
C ILE A 631 -2.53 -3.20 -48.24
N HIS A 632 -2.76 -1.91 -48.46
CA HIS A 632 -1.82 -0.83 -48.25
C HIS A 632 -2.09 -0.16 -46.90
N ASP A 633 -1.34 -0.60 -45.90
CA ASP A 633 -1.36 -0.03 -44.55
C ASP A 633 0.04 0.52 -44.20
N ARG A 634 0.50 0.37 -42.96
CA ARG A 634 1.88 0.66 -42.54
C ARG A 634 2.90 -0.25 -43.24
N SER A 635 2.42 -1.39 -43.71
CA SER A 635 3.12 -2.38 -44.50
C SER A 635 2.23 -2.76 -45.69
N LEU A 636 2.84 -3.37 -46.71
CA LEU A 636 2.11 -3.93 -47.83
C LEU A 636 1.82 -5.41 -47.55
N ILE A 637 0.54 -5.75 -47.41
CA ILE A 637 0.12 -7.12 -47.12
C ILE A 637 -0.49 -7.73 -48.39
N CYS A 638 0.00 -8.90 -48.79
CA CYS A 638 -0.55 -9.69 -49.86
C CYS A 638 -1.20 -10.95 -49.29
N GLU A 639 -2.47 -11.16 -49.57
CA GLU A 639 -3.25 -12.32 -49.12
C GLU A 639 -3.77 -13.10 -50.33
N VAL A 640 -3.58 -14.43 -50.33
CA VAL A 640 -4.20 -15.34 -51.30
C VAL A 640 -5.08 -16.32 -50.55
N SER A 641 -6.40 -16.17 -50.74
CA SER A 641 -7.42 -17.04 -50.15
C SER A 641 -7.83 -18.14 -51.13
N ASP A 642 -8.09 -19.33 -50.59
CA ASP A 642 -8.53 -20.50 -51.32
C ASP A 642 -9.48 -21.36 -50.49
N GLY A 643 -10.25 -22.24 -51.15
CA GLY A 643 -11.23 -23.14 -50.52
C GLY A 643 -10.65 -24.43 -49.93
N SER A 644 -9.32 -24.55 -49.79
CA SER A 644 -8.68 -25.74 -49.21
C SER A 644 -8.37 -25.52 -47.74
N ILE A 645 -8.53 -26.59 -46.94
CA ILE A 645 -8.17 -26.64 -45.52
C ILE A 645 -6.76 -27.24 -45.30
N THR A 646 -6.01 -27.56 -46.36
CA THR A 646 -4.69 -28.22 -46.23
C THR A 646 -3.57 -27.21 -46.04
N ALA A 647 -2.76 -27.33 -44.97
CA ALA A 647 -1.61 -26.47 -44.72
C ALA A 647 -0.52 -26.59 -45.81
N PRO A 648 0.06 -25.49 -46.31
CA PRO A 648 1.25 -25.57 -47.13
C PRO A 648 2.49 -25.87 -46.28
N HIS A 649 3.32 -26.85 -46.68
CA HIS A 649 4.56 -27.17 -45.97
C HIS A 649 5.76 -26.48 -46.62
N LEU A 650 6.56 -25.76 -45.83
CA LEU A 650 7.81 -25.18 -46.30
C LEU A 650 8.85 -26.29 -46.55
N ARG A 651 9.28 -26.45 -47.80
CA ARG A 651 10.26 -27.47 -48.19
C ARG A 651 11.62 -26.81 -48.42
N ARG A 652 12.69 -27.41 -47.89
CA ARG A 652 14.07 -27.09 -48.31
C ARG A 652 14.38 -27.89 -49.57
N ALA A 653 14.08 -27.29 -50.73
CA ALA A 653 14.39 -27.86 -52.03
C ALA A 653 15.91 -28.09 -52.16
N ARG A 654 16.32 -29.25 -52.67
CA ARG A 654 17.73 -29.55 -52.96
C ARG A 654 18.19 -28.72 -54.17
N THR A 655 19.50 -28.64 -54.40
CA THR A 655 20.12 -27.77 -55.42
C THR A 655 19.57 -27.98 -56.84
N PHE A 656 19.05 -29.18 -57.13
CA PHE A 656 18.50 -29.58 -58.44
C PHE A 656 16.97 -29.74 -58.48
N ASP A 657 16.24 -29.43 -57.40
CA ASP A 657 14.78 -29.51 -57.41
C ASP A 657 14.18 -28.30 -58.14
N GLU A 658 13.36 -28.54 -59.16
CA GLU A 658 12.64 -27.53 -59.95
C GLU A 658 11.41 -26.92 -59.23
N GLY A 659 11.06 -27.46 -58.05
CA GLY A 659 9.89 -27.03 -57.27
C GLY A 659 10.16 -26.94 -55.77
N GLY A 660 9.25 -26.31 -55.03
CA GLY A 660 9.29 -26.24 -53.56
C GLY A 660 10.12 -25.09 -52.96
N ARG A 661 10.56 -24.12 -53.77
CA ARG A 661 11.30 -22.91 -53.32
C ARG A 661 10.40 -21.69 -53.05
N GLY A 662 9.16 -21.68 -53.54
CA GLY A 662 8.29 -20.50 -53.53
C GLY A 662 8.07 -19.88 -52.16
N LEU A 663 7.64 -20.67 -51.17
CA LEU A 663 7.44 -20.17 -49.81
C LEU A 663 8.75 -19.79 -49.11
N LEU A 664 9.89 -20.39 -49.49
CA LEU A 664 11.20 -19.97 -49.00
C LEU A 664 11.58 -18.58 -49.54
N LEU A 665 11.26 -18.29 -50.80
CA LEU A 665 11.44 -16.96 -51.39
C LEU A 665 10.54 -15.93 -50.70
N VAL A 666 9.25 -16.24 -50.52
CA VAL A 666 8.33 -15.38 -49.76
C VAL A 666 8.90 -15.09 -48.36
N ALA A 667 9.37 -16.12 -47.64
CA ALA A 667 9.95 -15.97 -46.31
C ALA A 667 11.24 -15.12 -46.27
N GLN A 668 12.01 -15.06 -47.37
CA GLN A 668 13.23 -14.24 -47.44
C GLN A 668 12.96 -12.79 -47.85
N LEU A 669 11.86 -12.55 -48.57
CA LEU A 669 11.51 -11.25 -49.15
C LEU A 669 10.52 -10.44 -48.30
N THR A 670 9.95 -11.05 -47.26
CA THR A 670 8.87 -10.48 -46.44
C THR A 670 9.26 -10.50 -44.96
N GLN A 671 8.68 -9.58 -44.18
CA GLN A 671 8.95 -9.48 -42.75
C GLN A 671 8.22 -10.59 -41.97
N ARG A 672 6.96 -10.85 -42.34
CA ARG A 672 6.11 -11.88 -41.75
C ARG A 672 5.32 -12.54 -42.87
N TRP A 673 5.06 -13.83 -42.71
CA TRP A 673 4.16 -14.57 -43.59
C TRP A 673 3.56 -15.72 -42.80
N GLY A 674 2.41 -16.22 -43.25
CA GLY A 674 1.72 -17.28 -42.53
C GLY A 674 0.53 -17.84 -43.29
N THR A 675 -0.19 -18.74 -42.63
CA THR A 675 -1.46 -19.28 -43.11
C THR A 675 -2.51 -19.05 -42.04
N ARG A 676 -3.61 -18.44 -42.44
CA ARG A 676 -4.81 -18.22 -41.62
C ARG A 676 -5.90 -19.18 -42.09
N TYR A 677 -6.54 -19.88 -41.17
CA TYR A 677 -7.70 -20.71 -41.50
C TYR A 677 -9.00 -19.92 -41.35
N THR A 678 -9.96 -20.26 -42.19
CA THR A 678 -11.33 -19.76 -42.15
C THR A 678 -12.26 -20.96 -42.21
N ARG A 679 -13.54 -20.81 -41.85
CA ARG A 679 -14.50 -21.93 -41.86
C ARG A 679 -14.56 -22.67 -43.21
N ASP A 680 -14.41 -21.92 -44.31
CA ASP A 680 -14.60 -22.43 -45.67
C ASP A 680 -13.30 -22.55 -46.48
N GLY A 681 -12.13 -22.41 -45.84
CA GLY A 681 -10.84 -22.44 -46.55
C GLY A 681 -9.68 -21.86 -45.77
N LYS A 682 -8.65 -21.39 -46.47
CA LYS A 682 -7.46 -20.78 -45.86
C LYS A 682 -7.03 -19.54 -46.64
N THR A 683 -6.23 -18.71 -45.99
CA THR A 683 -5.55 -17.56 -46.57
C THR A 683 -4.06 -17.64 -46.29
N ILE A 684 -3.24 -17.68 -47.33
CA ILE A 684 -1.78 -17.52 -47.20
C ILE A 684 -1.48 -16.04 -47.35
N TRP A 685 -0.76 -15.47 -46.40
CA TRP A 685 -0.48 -14.04 -46.37
C TRP A 685 1.01 -13.76 -46.21
N ALA A 686 1.43 -12.60 -46.71
CA ALA A 686 2.80 -12.11 -46.67
C ALA A 686 2.80 -10.60 -46.44
N GLU A 687 3.63 -10.14 -45.52
CA GLU A 687 3.75 -8.74 -45.10
C GLU A 687 5.13 -8.19 -45.47
N GLN A 688 5.14 -7.18 -46.34
CA GLN A 688 6.34 -6.51 -46.81
C GLN A 688 6.44 -5.10 -46.19
N LEU A 689 7.62 -4.75 -45.69
CA LEU A 689 7.89 -3.37 -45.27
C LEU A 689 7.88 -2.45 -46.48
N LEU A 690 7.21 -1.31 -46.33
CA LEU A 690 7.29 -0.26 -47.33
C LEU A 690 8.67 0.40 -47.28
N PRO A 691 9.28 0.74 -48.44
CA PRO A 691 10.49 1.54 -48.48
C PRO A 691 10.28 2.83 -47.68
N THR A 692 11.25 3.17 -46.83
CA THR A 692 11.23 4.44 -46.11
C THR A 692 11.60 5.52 -47.11
N GLY A 693 10.63 6.39 -47.43
CA GLY A 693 10.86 7.60 -48.22
C GLY A 693 11.82 8.58 -47.56
#